data_AF-A0A9D2P1T5-F1
#
_entry.id   AF-A0A9D2P1T5-F1
#
_cell.length_a   1.000
_cell.length_b   1.000
_cell.length_c   1.000
_cell.angle_alpha   90.00
_cell.angle_beta   90.00
_cell.angle_gamma   90.00
#
_symmetry.space_group_name_H-M   'P 1'
#
loop_
_entity.id
_entity.type
_entity.pdbx_description
1 polymer ?
#
loop_
_entity_poly.entity_id
_entity_poly.type
_entity_poly.pdbx_seq_one_letter_code
_entity_poly.pdbx_strand_id
1 'polypeptide(L)'
;MNLSMKYAPVFLILAFAAGMICSGILFFIAEQHARIIGFVIITAASLMFTVECICKDILQQYYQIFSGAETAAGNKLTDYASTVAGSILDNKTGIFLMLIIPFLCYWVCIRIPALKDTSLPRKLQQSRQQYSNLLRRRNIGKGLVVLFIALAAHMAALAIIFVLPWQGDFTPKRLYRTDTNTDDQVEQLGIITMLRLDVKHSIFGVPDSGSAPVDEEAASAVSGETSGQEPAQKEYPYNALDIDFSALKENASSSDSEWLSEYFDSLTPTRQNEYTGMFEGYNVIFITAEGFSGYMIDPELTPTLYRLSHEGFVFNNFYSTLHFTSTSGGEFQNITGLYPKAGFPVSMTETGEQGTYLPFTLANQLNGEGYTSVGYHFNQNMYGRELSHPNLGYDWRQFTECEHPLDAEVNEYGNALWPQSDDYMIEQTFNEYKDLQPFHIYYLTISGHLPYGFSDSQMSARNRELVEDIPYSEKTKAYIAANLELEKGLTRLVEYLEDAGIADKTVIAMAPDHIPYSDLDVLEELAGKSFNADSLENLDEETIDTDVYRNTWILWSGSMKEPVEIDKPCSQVDILPTLSNLLGLDYDSRMMAGTDVLSTADPIVIFFSNSWLTERGMYNRYTETFVPADGENMSEEEMNVYVENIKYIVSSRLKLGQLIIENDYYRQALE
;
A
#
# COMPACT_ATOMS: atom_id res chain seq x y z
N MET A 1 17.68 8.08 -5.84
CA MET A 1 17.80 7.96 -4.37
C MET A 1 17.41 9.23 -3.64
N ASN A 2 17.62 10.43 -4.21
CA ASN A 2 17.09 11.71 -3.67
C ASN A 2 17.27 11.93 -2.16
N LEU A 3 18.33 11.37 -1.55
CA LEU A 3 18.54 11.46 -0.10
C LEU A 3 18.56 12.93 0.34
N SER A 4 17.72 13.28 1.30
CA SER A 4 17.67 14.63 1.82
C SER A 4 19.01 14.98 2.49
N MET A 5 19.71 15.94 1.90
CA MET A 5 21.04 16.37 2.38
C MET A 5 20.99 17.00 3.78
N LYS A 6 19.79 17.37 4.26
CA LYS A 6 19.50 17.74 5.66
C LYS A 6 19.99 16.66 6.64
N TYR A 7 19.87 15.39 6.27
CA TYR A 7 20.23 14.25 7.12
C TYR A 7 21.59 13.63 6.77
N ALA A 8 22.38 14.25 5.88
CA ALA A 8 23.70 13.76 5.49
C ALA A 8 24.63 13.39 6.66
N PRO A 9 24.69 14.17 7.76
CA PRO A 9 25.48 13.77 8.93
C PRO A 9 25.05 12.42 9.53
N VAL A 10 23.76 12.07 9.49
CA VAL A 10 23.24 10.82 10.05
C VAL A 10 23.66 9.63 9.19
N PHE A 11 23.23 9.59 7.93
CA PHE A 11 23.45 8.43 7.08
C PHE A 11 24.94 8.25 6.70
N LEU A 12 25.73 9.33 6.60
CA LEU A 12 27.18 9.20 6.33
C LEU A 12 27.94 8.62 7.52
N ILE A 13 27.62 9.03 8.76
CA ILE A 13 28.27 8.48 9.96
C ILE A 13 27.88 7.01 10.16
N LEU A 14 26.61 6.65 9.92
CA LEU A 14 26.14 5.27 10.00
C LEU A 14 26.79 4.37 8.94
N ALA A 15 26.85 4.82 7.68
CA ALA A 15 27.54 4.10 6.62
C ALA A 15 29.05 3.96 6.90
N PHE A 16 29.69 5.01 7.41
CA PHE A 16 31.09 4.97 7.83
C PHE A 16 31.30 3.95 8.96
N ALA A 17 30.45 3.96 9.98
CA ALA A 17 30.53 3.00 11.08
C ALA A 17 30.38 1.55 10.58
N ALA A 18 29.41 1.28 9.70
CA ALA A 18 29.21 -0.03 9.10
C ALA A 18 30.45 -0.49 8.29
N GLY A 19 30.99 0.38 7.43
CA GLY A 19 32.20 0.08 6.67
C GLY A 19 33.42 -0.18 7.57
N MET A 20 33.55 0.56 8.66
CA MET A 20 34.62 0.37 9.65
C MET A 20 34.45 -0.94 10.44
N ILE A 21 33.24 -1.38 10.75
CA ILE A 21 32.99 -2.71 11.34
C ILE A 21 33.50 -3.80 10.38
N CYS A 22 33.07 -3.77 9.12
CA CYS A 22 33.52 -4.74 8.10
C CYS A 22 35.05 -4.74 7.98
N SER A 23 35.68 -3.57 7.88
CA SER A 23 37.13 -3.42 7.80
C SER A 23 37.84 -3.93 9.06
N GLY A 24 37.32 -3.62 10.24
CA GLY A 24 37.85 -4.04 11.53
C GLY A 24 37.91 -5.56 11.68
N ILE A 25 36.84 -6.26 11.26
CA ILE A 25 36.77 -7.73 11.26
C ILE A 25 37.84 -8.35 10.35
N LEU A 26 38.10 -7.75 9.18
CA LEU A 26 39.11 -8.26 8.24
C LEU A 26 40.54 -8.26 8.80
N PHE A 27 40.87 -7.41 9.77
CA PHE A 27 42.20 -7.40 10.41
C PHE A 27 42.49 -8.64 11.27
N PHE A 28 41.46 -9.38 11.69
CA PHE A 28 41.60 -10.62 12.45
C PHE A 28 41.83 -11.85 11.55
N ILE A 29 41.65 -11.68 10.24
CA ILE A 29 41.75 -12.74 9.25
C ILE A 29 43.12 -12.66 8.54
N ALA A 30 43.65 -13.80 8.11
CA ALA A 30 44.89 -13.83 7.33
C ALA A 30 44.74 -13.07 6.01
N GLU A 31 45.74 -12.27 5.63
CA GLU A 31 45.68 -11.30 4.53
C GLU A 31 45.10 -11.86 3.21
N GLN A 32 45.49 -13.07 2.82
CA GLN A 32 44.97 -13.71 1.61
C GLN A 32 43.45 -13.92 1.66
N HIS A 33 42.93 -14.39 2.80
CA HIS A 33 41.50 -14.64 2.98
C HIS A 33 40.76 -13.32 3.23
N ALA A 34 41.38 -12.36 3.94
CA ALA A 34 40.80 -11.04 4.18
C ALA A 34 40.55 -10.28 2.87
N ARG A 35 41.43 -10.43 1.87
CA ARG A 35 41.23 -9.88 0.53
C ARG A 35 40.04 -10.50 -0.21
N ILE A 36 39.88 -11.81 -0.09
CA ILE A 36 38.77 -12.54 -0.71
C ILE A 36 37.45 -12.16 -0.02
N ILE A 37 37.43 -12.19 1.32
CA ILE A 37 36.23 -11.87 2.11
C ILE A 37 35.85 -10.40 1.91
N GLY A 38 36.81 -9.47 1.89
CA GLY A 38 36.52 -8.07 1.62
C GLY A 38 35.95 -7.83 0.21
N PHE A 39 36.44 -8.55 -0.80
CA PHE A 39 35.84 -8.54 -2.13
C PHE A 39 34.40 -9.06 -2.13
N VAL A 40 34.14 -10.16 -1.42
CA VAL A 40 32.78 -10.72 -1.28
C VAL A 40 31.85 -9.73 -0.57
N ILE A 41 32.27 -9.11 0.53
CA ILE A 41 31.48 -8.13 1.27
C ILE A 41 31.08 -6.95 0.37
N ILE A 42 32.03 -6.39 -0.37
CA ILE A 42 31.76 -5.24 -1.25
C ILE A 42 30.85 -5.64 -2.40
N THR A 43 31.07 -6.81 -3.00
CA THR A 43 30.22 -7.32 -4.07
C THR A 43 28.78 -7.53 -3.57
N ALA A 44 28.62 -8.14 -2.39
CA ALA A 44 27.30 -8.34 -1.78
C ALA A 44 26.62 -7.02 -1.43
N ALA A 45 27.34 -6.05 -0.85
CA ALA A 45 26.80 -4.73 -0.54
C ALA A 45 26.38 -3.96 -1.79
N SER A 46 27.20 -3.98 -2.85
CA SER A 46 26.86 -3.37 -4.14
C SER A 46 25.65 -4.06 -4.79
N LEU A 47 25.56 -5.39 -4.74
CA LEU A 47 24.43 -6.12 -5.28
C LEU A 47 23.12 -5.80 -4.54
N MET A 48 23.17 -5.79 -3.21
CA MET A 48 22.02 -5.46 -2.36
C MET A 48 21.52 -4.05 -2.64
N PHE A 49 22.42 -3.08 -2.80
CA PHE A 49 22.06 -1.71 -3.15
C PHE A 49 21.45 -1.59 -4.56
N THR A 50 21.94 -2.38 -5.52
CA THR A 50 21.34 -2.49 -6.85
C THR A 50 19.93 -3.05 -6.78
N VAL A 51 19.72 -4.12 -6.00
CA VAL A 51 18.40 -4.72 -5.79
C VAL A 51 17.43 -3.69 -5.20
N GLU A 52 17.82 -2.97 -4.15
CA GLU A 52 17.00 -1.91 -3.57
C GLU A 52 16.61 -0.81 -4.57
N CYS A 53 17.53 -0.41 -5.46
CA CYS A 53 17.21 0.57 -6.50
C CYS A 53 16.20 0.03 -7.51
N ILE A 54 16.30 -1.24 -7.89
CA ILE A 54 15.35 -1.90 -8.80
C ILE A 54 13.98 -2.05 -8.11
N CYS A 55 13.96 -2.42 -6.83
CA CYS A 55 12.73 -2.46 -6.05
C CYS A 55 12.06 -1.08 -6.00
N LYS A 56 12.81 0.00 -5.76
CA LYS A 56 12.25 1.36 -5.75
C LYS A 56 11.66 1.77 -7.10
N ASP A 57 12.27 1.34 -8.21
CA ASP A 57 11.80 1.62 -9.57
C ASP A 57 10.51 0.86 -9.91
N ILE A 58 10.42 -0.42 -9.55
CA ILE A 58 9.29 -1.29 -9.92
C ILE A 58 8.13 -1.16 -8.93
N LEU A 59 8.43 -1.19 -7.64
CA LEU A 59 7.43 -1.21 -6.56
C LEU A 59 7.10 0.20 -6.04
N GLN A 60 7.75 1.23 -6.57
CA GLN A 60 7.67 2.61 -6.08
C GLN A 60 8.13 2.79 -4.63
N GLN A 61 8.82 1.81 -4.05
CA GLN A 61 9.32 1.84 -2.66
C GLN A 61 10.55 0.94 -2.43
N TYR A 62 11.32 1.26 -1.39
CA TYR A 62 12.40 0.39 -0.92
C TYR A 62 11.86 -0.89 -0.25
N TYR A 63 12.58 -2.00 -0.39
CA TYR A 63 12.07 -3.32 0.02
C TYR A 63 12.72 -3.81 1.31
N GLN A 64 11.92 -4.24 2.28
CA GLN A 64 12.41 -4.86 3.50
C GLN A 64 12.78 -6.33 3.20
N ILE A 65 13.97 -6.57 2.65
CA ILE A 65 14.40 -7.87 2.13
C ILE A 65 14.16 -9.03 3.10
N PHE A 66 14.34 -8.81 4.41
CA PHE A 66 14.22 -9.88 5.40
C PHE A 66 12.77 -10.08 5.83
N SER A 67 12.06 -9.01 6.17
CA SER A 67 10.65 -9.12 6.57
C SER A 67 9.72 -9.46 5.41
N GLY A 68 10.04 -9.05 4.19
CA GLY A 68 9.30 -9.35 2.97
C GLY A 68 9.75 -10.62 2.23
N ALA A 69 10.66 -11.40 2.81
CA ALA A 69 11.19 -12.61 2.17
C ALA A 69 10.11 -13.68 1.91
N GLU A 70 9.18 -13.84 2.85
CA GLU A 70 8.09 -14.82 2.77
C GLU A 70 7.09 -14.43 1.69
N THR A 71 6.63 -13.18 1.69
CA THR A 71 5.78 -12.63 0.63
C THR A 71 6.43 -12.77 -0.76
N ALA A 72 7.73 -12.48 -0.88
CA ALA A 72 8.45 -12.64 -2.13
C ALA A 72 8.59 -14.11 -2.58
N ALA A 73 8.66 -15.05 -1.62
CA ALA A 73 8.74 -16.48 -1.92
C ALA A 73 7.38 -17.09 -2.30
N GLY A 74 6.30 -16.57 -1.72
CA GLY A 74 4.92 -16.95 -2.04
C GLY A 74 4.43 -16.40 -3.38
N ASN A 75 4.97 -15.25 -3.81
CA ASN A 75 4.59 -14.64 -5.09
C ASN A 75 5.38 -15.25 -6.26
N LYS A 76 4.69 -15.41 -7.39
CA LYS A 76 5.30 -15.91 -8.63
C LYS A 76 6.05 -14.79 -9.35
N LEU A 77 7.33 -14.61 -9.00
CA LEU A 77 8.21 -13.58 -9.56
C LEU A 77 8.31 -13.56 -11.10
N THR A 78 7.85 -14.60 -11.80
CA THR A 78 7.81 -14.63 -13.27
C THR A 78 6.85 -13.61 -13.87
N ASP A 79 5.79 -13.25 -13.15
CA ASP A 79 4.76 -12.33 -13.64
C ASP A 79 5.33 -10.89 -13.73
N TYR A 80 6.40 -10.62 -12.97
CA TYR A 80 7.17 -9.38 -13.00
C TYR A 80 8.44 -9.46 -13.86
N ALA A 81 8.72 -10.59 -14.52
CA ALA A 81 10.02 -10.80 -15.17
C ALA A 81 10.31 -9.82 -16.31
N SER A 82 9.29 -9.47 -17.11
CA SER A 82 9.39 -8.46 -18.16
C SER A 82 9.67 -7.06 -17.57
N THR A 83 8.95 -6.69 -16.51
CA THR A 83 9.12 -5.42 -15.80
C THR A 83 10.51 -5.30 -15.17
N VAL A 84 10.98 -6.36 -14.51
CA VAL A 84 12.35 -6.42 -13.94
C VAL A 84 13.41 -6.30 -15.02
N ALA A 85 13.22 -6.98 -16.16
CA ALA A 85 14.15 -6.88 -17.28
C ALA A 85 14.19 -5.46 -17.88
N GLY A 86 13.02 -4.82 -18.02
CA GLY A 86 12.89 -3.41 -18.43
C GLY A 86 13.68 -2.48 -17.52
N SER A 87 13.37 -2.49 -16.22
CA SER A 87 14.05 -1.67 -15.20
C SER A 87 15.58 -1.84 -15.22
N ILE A 88 16.10 -3.06 -15.35
CA ILE A 88 17.54 -3.32 -15.45
C ILE A 88 18.14 -2.68 -16.71
N LEU A 89 17.44 -2.73 -17.84
CA LEU A 89 17.92 -2.19 -19.12
C LEU A 89 17.94 -0.66 -19.11
N ASP A 90 16.93 -0.04 -18.49
CA ASP A 90 16.81 1.40 -18.38
C ASP A 90 17.85 1.97 -17.42
N ASN A 91 18.11 1.26 -16.32
CA ASN A 91 19.08 1.65 -15.29
C ASN A 91 20.50 1.09 -15.50
N LYS A 92 20.79 0.43 -16.63
CA LYS A 92 22.05 -0.32 -16.87
C LYS A 92 23.33 0.46 -16.57
N THR A 93 23.35 1.76 -16.87
CA THR A 93 24.52 2.62 -16.65
C THR A 93 24.75 2.87 -15.15
N GLY A 94 23.68 3.16 -14.41
CA GLY A 94 23.73 3.35 -12.96
C GLY A 94 24.16 2.07 -12.26
N ILE A 95 23.53 0.95 -12.62
CA ILE A 95 23.86 -0.39 -12.08
C ILE A 95 25.33 -0.73 -12.32
N PHE A 96 25.85 -0.52 -13.54
CA PHE A 96 27.24 -0.76 -13.87
C PHE A 96 28.20 0.07 -13.00
N LEU A 97 27.90 1.35 -12.78
CA LEU A 97 28.71 2.22 -11.94
C LEU A 97 28.66 1.81 -10.46
N MET A 98 27.49 1.43 -9.94
CA MET A 98 27.31 0.97 -8.56
C MET A 98 28.07 -0.32 -8.25
N LEU A 99 28.23 -1.20 -9.23
CA LEU A 99 29.03 -2.42 -9.08
C LEU A 99 30.53 -2.14 -9.21
N ILE A 100 30.94 -1.28 -10.15
CA ILE A 100 32.36 -1.11 -10.49
C ILE A 100 33.08 -0.10 -9.61
N ILE A 101 32.47 1.01 -9.23
CA ILE A 101 33.15 2.04 -8.44
C ILE A 101 33.61 1.47 -7.08
N PRO A 102 32.77 0.78 -6.29
CA PRO A 102 33.21 0.20 -5.02
C PRO A 102 34.31 -0.84 -5.20
N PHE A 103 34.20 -1.65 -6.26
CA PHE A 103 35.25 -2.63 -6.60
C PHE A 103 36.57 -1.96 -6.97
N LEU A 104 36.54 -0.91 -7.79
CA LEU A 104 37.73 -0.16 -8.19
C LEU A 104 38.37 0.50 -6.96
N CYS A 105 37.57 1.15 -6.10
CA CYS A 105 38.03 1.72 -4.84
C CYS A 105 38.69 0.67 -3.96
N TYR A 106 38.06 -0.51 -3.79
CA TYR A 106 38.65 -1.61 -3.04
C TYR A 106 39.96 -2.11 -3.64
N TRP A 107 39.98 -2.34 -4.95
CA TRP A 107 41.14 -2.81 -5.69
C TRP A 107 42.31 -1.83 -5.57
N VAL A 108 42.03 -0.53 -5.65
CA VAL A 108 42.99 0.54 -5.41
C VAL A 108 43.45 0.49 -3.95
N CYS A 109 42.57 0.40 -2.96
CA CYS A 109 42.95 0.35 -1.53
C CYS A 109 43.83 -0.86 -1.17
N ILE A 110 43.63 -2.03 -1.77
CA ILE A 110 44.47 -3.21 -1.52
C ILE A 110 45.80 -3.18 -2.28
N ARG A 111 45.91 -2.38 -3.36
CA ARG A 111 47.12 -2.26 -4.20
C ARG A 111 47.94 -1.01 -3.94
N ILE A 112 47.33 0.07 -3.46
CA ILE A 112 48.06 1.20 -2.88
C ILE A 112 48.91 0.59 -1.77
N PRO A 113 50.23 0.72 -1.80
CA PRO A 113 51.08 0.22 -0.75
C PRO A 113 50.79 1.03 0.52
N ALA A 114 49.79 0.62 1.29
CA ALA A 114 49.54 1.15 2.62
C ALA A 114 50.73 0.74 3.49
N LEU A 115 51.74 1.62 3.54
CA LEU A 115 52.90 1.53 4.41
C LEU A 115 53.56 0.15 4.33
N LYS A 116 54.17 -0.19 3.18
CA LYS A 116 55.34 -1.09 3.24
C LYS A 116 56.30 -0.40 4.20
N ASP A 117 56.31 -0.90 5.41
CA ASP A 117 57.15 -0.46 6.52
C ASP A 117 58.60 -0.60 6.05
N THR A 118 59.11 0.43 5.37
CA THR A 118 60.47 0.53 4.85
C THR A 118 61.46 0.78 5.99
N SER A 119 61.01 0.72 7.25
CA SER A 119 61.77 1.00 8.45
C SER A 119 62.15 -0.23 9.30
N LEU A 120 62.15 -1.45 8.73
CA LEU A 120 62.60 -2.64 9.48
C LEU A 120 63.93 -3.24 8.99
N PRO A 121 64.96 -3.35 9.85
CA PRO A 121 66.30 -3.80 9.48
C PRO A 121 66.31 -5.21 8.89
N ARG A 122 67.13 -5.39 7.84
CA ARG A 122 67.39 -6.63 7.10
C ARG A 122 68.03 -7.80 7.89
N LYS A 123 68.06 -7.75 9.22
CA LYS A 123 68.63 -8.81 10.07
C LYS A 123 67.60 -9.30 11.06
N LEU A 124 66.82 -10.30 10.67
CA LEU A 124 66.18 -11.31 11.54
C LEU A 124 65.50 -12.36 10.65
N GLN A 125 66.32 -13.20 10.02
CA GLN A 125 65.87 -14.38 9.27
C GLN A 125 65.62 -15.58 10.20
N GLN A 126 66.01 -15.47 11.48
CA GLN A 126 65.75 -16.42 12.57
C GLN A 126 64.67 -15.91 13.52
N SER A 127 63.43 -15.90 13.01
CA SER A 127 62.22 -16.33 13.71
C SER A 127 61.00 -15.88 12.91
N ARG A 128 60.81 -16.46 11.71
CA ARG A 128 59.58 -16.28 10.91
C ARG A 128 58.31 -16.38 11.76
N GLN A 129 58.34 -17.21 12.81
CA GLN A 129 57.26 -17.41 13.76
C GLN A 129 57.10 -16.30 14.81
N GLN A 130 58.16 -15.68 15.33
CA GLN A 130 58.01 -14.50 16.20
C GLN A 130 57.62 -13.28 15.37
N TYR A 131 58.15 -13.15 14.14
CA TYR A 131 57.77 -12.09 13.21
C TYR A 131 56.31 -12.20 12.78
N SER A 132 55.82 -13.40 12.45
CA SER A 132 54.40 -13.62 12.14
C SER A 132 53.50 -13.37 13.36
N ASN A 133 53.94 -13.74 14.57
CA ASN A 133 53.21 -13.45 15.81
C ASN A 133 53.18 -11.94 16.13
N LEU A 134 54.27 -11.21 15.88
CA LEU A 134 54.34 -9.75 16.02
C LEU A 134 53.42 -9.03 15.02
N LEU A 135 53.46 -9.43 13.76
CA LEU A 135 52.56 -8.89 12.73
C LEU A 135 51.09 -9.20 13.05
N ARG A 136 50.78 -10.42 13.51
CA ARG A 136 49.44 -10.82 13.94
C ARG A 136 48.96 -9.98 15.12
N ARG A 137 49.79 -9.77 16.16
CA ARG A 137 49.46 -8.89 17.29
C ARG A 137 49.25 -7.44 16.86
N ARG A 138 50.08 -6.93 15.94
CA ARG A 138 49.93 -5.57 15.39
C ARG A 138 48.64 -5.42 14.59
N ASN A 139 48.27 -6.41 13.79
CA ASN A 139 47.03 -6.41 13.03
C ASN A 139 45.80 -6.51 13.95
N ILE A 140 45.85 -7.34 14.98
CA ILE A 140 44.81 -7.39 16.03
C ILE A 140 44.65 -6.01 16.68
N GLY A 141 45.76 -5.35 17.06
CA GLY A 141 45.72 -3.99 17.63
C GLY A 141 45.08 -2.98 16.69
N LYS A 142 45.42 -3.00 15.40
CA LYS A 142 44.77 -2.15 14.38
C LYS A 142 43.28 -2.46 14.24
N GLY A 143 42.90 -3.73 14.19
CA GLY A 143 41.52 -4.18 14.12
C GLY A 143 40.70 -3.67 15.31
N LEU A 144 41.22 -3.79 16.53
CA LEU A 144 40.58 -3.26 17.73
C LEU A 144 40.43 -1.74 17.70
N VAL A 145 41.43 -1.00 17.21
CA VAL A 145 41.33 0.46 17.05
C VAL A 145 40.25 0.82 16.02
N VAL A 146 40.22 0.13 14.88
CA VAL A 146 39.20 0.34 13.83
C VAL A 146 37.79 0.05 14.36
N LEU A 147 37.62 -1.05 15.11
CA LEU A 147 36.34 -1.38 15.76
C LEU A 147 35.95 -0.35 16.83
N PHE A 148 36.90 0.18 17.61
CA PHE A 148 36.64 1.25 18.56
C PHE A 148 36.19 2.54 17.86
N ILE A 149 36.83 2.91 16.75
CA ILE A 149 36.40 4.05 15.93
C ILE A 149 34.99 3.81 15.37
N ALA A 150 34.70 2.59 14.92
CA ALA A 150 33.38 2.22 14.42
C ALA A 150 32.30 2.37 15.51
N LEU A 151 32.58 1.86 16.71
CA LEU A 151 31.69 2.00 17.87
C LEU A 151 31.49 3.48 18.23
N ALA A 152 32.57 4.27 18.29
CA ALA A 152 32.47 5.70 18.60
C ALA A 152 31.65 6.46 17.56
N ALA A 153 31.84 6.16 16.26
CA ALA A 153 31.05 6.74 15.18
C ALA A 153 29.57 6.33 15.28
N HIS A 154 29.28 5.05 15.55
CA HIS A 154 27.90 4.60 15.74
C HIS A 154 27.23 5.28 16.93
N MET A 155 27.90 5.37 18.08
CA MET A 155 27.38 6.07 19.26
C MET A 155 27.16 7.56 18.99
N ALA A 156 28.03 8.20 18.21
CA ALA A 156 27.83 9.59 17.79
C ALA A 156 26.59 9.73 16.89
N ALA A 157 26.37 8.83 15.94
CA ALA A 157 25.15 8.81 15.13
C ALA A 157 23.89 8.63 15.98
N LEU A 158 23.91 7.73 16.96
CA LEU A 158 22.78 7.55 17.89
C LEU A 158 22.52 8.82 18.72
N ALA A 159 23.57 9.48 19.21
CA ALA A 159 23.43 10.75 19.91
C ALA A 159 22.79 11.82 19.01
N ILE A 160 23.22 11.92 17.75
CA ILE A 160 22.63 12.82 16.75
C ILE A 160 21.15 12.51 16.53
N ILE A 161 20.78 11.23 16.37
CA ILE A 161 19.40 10.80 16.17
C ILE A 161 18.51 11.12 17.38
N PHE A 162 18.96 10.81 18.60
CA PHE A 162 18.11 10.83 19.79
C PHE A 162 18.17 12.12 20.62
N VAL A 163 19.20 12.95 20.45
CA VAL A 163 19.42 14.16 21.27
C VAL A 163 19.12 15.45 20.52
N LEU A 164 19.31 15.48 19.19
CA LEU A 164 19.03 16.70 18.42
C LEU A 164 17.50 16.92 18.26
N PRO A 165 17.03 18.17 18.30
CA PRO A 165 15.62 18.51 18.18
C PRO A 165 15.18 18.54 16.71
N TRP A 166 15.15 17.37 16.08
CA TRP A 166 14.63 17.22 14.72
C TRP A 166 13.18 17.74 14.62
N GLN A 167 12.88 18.45 13.53
CA GLN A 167 11.56 18.98 13.21
C GLN A 167 10.97 18.25 12.00
N GLY A 168 9.65 18.28 11.92
CA GLY A 168 8.82 17.69 10.87
C GLY A 168 8.09 16.43 11.31
N ASP A 169 7.10 16.04 10.50
CA ASP A 169 6.17 14.95 10.82
C ASP A 169 6.89 13.58 10.97
N PHE A 170 7.98 13.39 10.22
CA PHE A 170 8.86 12.22 10.31
C PHE A 170 10.27 12.61 10.69
N THR A 171 10.68 12.24 11.91
CA THR A 171 12.02 12.50 12.44
C THR A 171 12.91 11.26 12.41
N PRO A 172 14.24 11.42 12.35
CA PRO A 172 15.18 10.28 12.44
C PRO A 172 14.94 9.42 13.69
N LYS A 173 14.52 10.04 14.80
CA LYS A 173 14.19 9.35 16.05
C LYS A 173 12.99 8.42 15.91
N ARG A 174 11.91 8.89 15.26
CA ARG A 174 10.70 8.09 14.97
C ARG A 174 11.04 6.95 14.02
N LEU A 175 11.70 7.28 12.91
CA LEU A 175 12.07 6.33 11.86
C LEU A 175 13.02 5.22 12.35
N TYR A 176 13.88 5.51 13.32
CA TYR A 176 14.77 4.50 13.90
C TYR A 176 14.05 3.44 14.76
N ARG A 177 12.78 3.69 15.14
CA ARG A 177 12.00 2.85 16.06
C ARG A 177 10.79 2.18 15.40
N THR A 178 10.57 2.40 14.11
CA THR A 178 9.45 1.82 13.37
C THR A 178 9.97 0.84 12.31
N ASP A 179 9.11 -0.05 11.85
CA ASP A 179 9.27 -0.91 10.68
C ASP A 179 8.46 -0.42 9.47
N THR A 180 7.70 0.65 9.60
CA THR A 180 6.94 1.28 8.50
C THR A 180 7.66 2.51 7.94
N ASN A 181 7.16 3.06 6.83
CA ASN A 181 7.69 4.26 6.17
C ASN A 181 9.14 4.06 5.69
N THR A 182 9.40 2.93 5.02
CA THR A 182 10.75 2.49 4.61
C THR A 182 11.49 3.53 3.76
N ASP A 183 10.76 4.26 2.91
CA ASP A 183 11.34 5.32 2.08
C ASP A 183 11.94 6.44 2.91
N ASP A 184 11.17 6.96 3.87
CA ASP A 184 11.67 7.93 4.85
C ASP A 184 12.85 7.38 5.67
N GLN A 185 12.83 6.10 6.04
CA GLN A 185 13.97 5.47 6.71
C GLN A 185 15.23 5.51 5.83
N VAL A 186 15.11 5.19 4.54
CA VAL A 186 16.23 5.24 3.61
C VAL A 186 16.72 6.67 3.41
N GLU A 187 15.82 7.62 3.21
CA GLU A 187 16.16 9.02 2.98
C GLU A 187 16.86 9.68 4.18
N GLN A 188 16.41 9.37 5.40
CA GLN A 188 16.93 10.01 6.61
C GLN A 188 18.06 9.21 7.29
N LEU A 189 18.03 7.87 7.24
CA LEU A 189 18.96 6.99 7.96
C LEU A 189 19.91 6.20 7.04
N GLY A 190 19.58 6.09 5.75
CA GLY A 190 20.33 5.34 4.74
C GLY A 190 19.97 3.85 4.66
N ILE A 191 20.10 3.26 3.47
CA ILE A 191 19.78 1.85 3.16
C ILE A 191 20.40 0.85 4.16
N ILE A 192 21.68 1.01 4.50
CA ILE A 192 22.36 0.06 5.42
C ILE A 192 21.69 0.08 6.79
N THR A 193 21.24 1.24 7.25
CA THR A 193 20.56 1.37 8.54
C THR A 193 19.17 0.74 8.46
N MET A 194 18.42 1.02 7.40
CA MET A 194 17.11 0.41 7.12
C MET A 194 17.21 -1.11 7.12
N LEU A 195 18.09 -1.71 6.31
CA LEU A 195 18.24 -3.17 6.22
C LEU A 195 18.69 -3.81 7.54
N ARG A 196 19.52 -3.10 8.32
CA ARG A 196 19.90 -3.56 9.66
C ARG A 196 18.72 -3.48 10.64
N LEU A 197 17.86 -2.46 10.54
CA LEU A 197 16.64 -2.35 11.33
C LEU A 197 15.64 -3.43 10.94
N ASP A 198 15.47 -3.71 9.64
CA ASP A 198 14.69 -4.81 9.11
C ASP A 198 15.11 -6.14 9.75
N VAL A 199 16.39 -6.54 9.64
CA VAL A 199 16.92 -7.74 10.32
C VAL A 199 16.64 -7.74 11.83
N LYS A 200 16.77 -6.58 12.49
CA LYS A 200 16.54 -6.49 13.92
C LYS A 200 15.06 -6.73 14.24
N HIS A 201 14.14 -6.14 13.49
CA HIS A 201 12.71 -6.24 13.73
C HIS A 201 12.18 -7.63 13.37
N SER A 202 12.69 -8.28 12.32
CA SER A 202 12.32 -9.68 12.01
C SER A 202 12.75 -10.67 13.10
N ILE A 203 13.79 -10.36 13.90
CA ILE A 203 14.29 -11.25 14.97
C ILE A 203 13.69 -10.91 16.34
N PHE A 204 13.58 -9.63 16.67
CA PHE A 204 13.25 -9.15 18.01
C PHE A 204 11.89 -8.45 18.11
N GLY A 205 11.17 -8.33 17.01
CA GLY A 205 9.99 -7.47 16.90
C GLY A 205 10.35 -5.99 16.84
N VAL A 206 9.33 -5.17 16.57
CA VAL A 206 9.41 -3.72 16.62
C VAL A 206 9.37 -3.30 18.09
N PRO A 207 10.23 -2.36 18.55
CA PRO A 207 10.12 -1.82 19.89
C PRO A 207 8.74 -1.18 20.08
N ASP A 208 8.01 -1.60 21.11
CA ASP A 208 6.77 -0.95 21.50
C ASP A 208 7.05 0.54 21.75
N SER A 209 6.54 1.38 20.86
CA SER A 209 6.66 2.84 20.96
C SER A 209 5.43 3.46 21.59
N GLY A 210 4.42 2.65 21.90
CA GLY A 210 3.07 3.05 22.26
C GLY A 210 2.37 3.75 21.10
N SER A 211 1.06 3.58 20.99
CA SER A 211 0.26 4.54 20.24
C SER A 211 0.27 5.89 20.95
N ALA A 212 0.12 6.97 20.18
CA ALA A 212 0.05 8.31 20.77
C ALA A 212 -1.15 8.35 21.73
N PRO A 213 -1.05 9.06 22.87
CA PRO A 213 -2.19 9.23 23.77
C PRO A 213 -3.42 9.70 23.01
N VAL A 214 -4.60 9.23 23.43
CA VAL A 214 -5.84 9.63 22.77
C VAL A 214 -6.09 11.12 22.96
N ASP A 215 -6.41 11.80 21.87
CA ASP A 215 -6.74 13.22 21.83
C ASP A 215 -8.24 13.37 21.59
N GLU A 216 -9.00 13.53 22.67
CA GLU A 216 -10.46 13.65 22.63
C GLU A 216 -10.94 14.89 21.85
N GLU A 217 -10.15 15.97 21.83
CA GLU A 217 -10.48 17.19 21.10
C GLU A 217 -10.35 16.95 19.58
N ALA A 218 -9.27 16.27 19.17
CA ALA A 218 -9.10 15.85 17.79
C ALA A 218 -10.13 14.80 17.36
N ALA A 219 -10.45 13.81 18.22
CA ALA A 219 -11.49 12.80 17.98
C ALA A 219 -12.87 13.42 17.75
N SER A 220 -13.20 14.46 18.51
CA SER A 220 -14.45 15.21 18.36
C SER A 220 -14.50 16.03 17.06
N ALA A 221 -13.34 16.48 16.56
CA ALA A 221 -13.26 17.37 15.41
C ALA A 221 -13.73 16.72 14.08
N VAL A 222 -13.72 15.39 13.98
CA VAL A 222 -14.13 14.65 12.76
C VAL A 222 -15.55 14.10 12.80
N SER A 223 -16.27 14.33 13.91
CA SER A 223 -17.65 13.87 14.08
C SER A 223 -18.67 14.58 13.17
N GLY A 224 -18.29 15.70 12.54
CA GLY A 224 -19.20 16.54 11.74
C GLY A 224 -20.33 17.20 12.54
N GLU A 225 -20.47 16.90 13.84
CA GLU A 225 -21.47 17.52 14.73
C GLU A 225 -20.93 18.86 15.27
N THR A 226 -20.79 19.85 14.39
CA THR A 226 -20.67 21.24 14.86
C THR A 226 -22.03 21.68 15.44
N SER A 227 -22.00 22.15 16.68
CA SER A 227 -23.15 22.73 17.38
C SER A 227 -23.65 24.00 16.64
N GLY A 228 -24.47 23.86 15.60
CA GLY A 228 -24.89 25.03 14.82
C GLY A 228 -25.83 24.83 13.64
N GLN A 229 -26.09 23.60 13.15
CA GLN A 229 -27.09 23.42 12.09
C GLN A 229 -28.53 23.53 12.64
N GLU A 230 -29.33 24.36 11.99
CA GLU A 230 -30.74 24.61 12.37
C GLU A 230 -31.58 23.32 12.29
N PRO A 231 -32.55 23.14 13.22
CA PRO A 231 -33.30 21.90 13.36
C PRO A 231 -34.38 21.80 12.27
N ALA A 232 -34.05 21.16 11.15
CA ALA A 232 -35.06 20.75 10.16
C ALA A 232 -34.87 19.32 9.62
N GLN A 233 -33.78 18.63 9.95
CA GLN A 233 -33.56 17.25 9.51
C GLN A 233 -34.24 16.25 10.44
N LYS A 234 -34.84 15.21 9.83
CA LYS A 234 -35.25 13.98 10.50
C LYS A 234 -34.03 13.43 11.25
N GLU A 235 -34.16 13.21 12.55
CA GLU A 235 -33.07 12.68 13.36
C GLU A 235 -32.94 11.17 13.12
N TYR A 236 -31.86 10.77 12.46
CA TYR A 236 -31.52 9.37 12.19
C TYR A 236 -30.72 8.78 13.37
N PRO A 237 -30.89 7.49 13.70
CA PRO A 237 -30.10 6.86 14.76
C PRO A 237 -28.63 6.73 14.36
N TYR A 238 -27.78 6.43 15.33
CA TYR A 238 -26.35 6.20 15.11
C TYR A 238 -26.08 4.79 14.58
N ASN A 239 -25.10 4.66 13.68
CA ASN A 239 -24.49 3.38 13.31
C ASN A 239 -23.49 2.99 14.41
N ALA A 240 -24.04 2.42 15.49
CA ALA A 240 -23.33 2.05 16.71
C ALA A 240 -23.86 0.73 17.26
N LEU A 241 -22.95 -0.10 17.76
CA LEU A 241 -23.28 -1.32 18.48
C LEU A 241 -23.24 -1.08 19.99
N ASP A 242 -23.88 -1.94 20.77
CA ASP A 242 -23.85 -1.91 22.23
C ASP A 242 -22.54 -2.51 22.75
N ILE A 243 -21.45 -1.74 22.67
CA ILE A 243 -20.09 -2.13 23.07
C ILE A 243 -19.65 -1.31 24.28
N ASP A 244 -19.20 -2.01 25.33
CA ASP A 244 -18.63 -1.39 26.54
C ASP A 244 -17.11 -1.23 26.39
N PHE A 245 -16.68 -0.18 25.68
CA PHE A 245 -15.26 0.12 25.48
C PHE A 245 -14.50 0.38 26.77
N SER A 246 -15.17 0.89 27.81
CA SER A 246 -14.57 1.08 29.13
C SER A 246 -14.19 -0.27 29.75
N ALA A 247 -15.06 -1.27 29.68
CA ALA A 247 -14.75 -2.62 30.13
C ALA A 247 -13.67 -3.30 29.28
N LEU A 248 -13.67 -3.10 27.95
CA LEU A 248 -12.63 -3.62 27.05
C LEU A 248 -11.26 -3.02 27.38
N LYS A 249 -11.19 -1.71 27.65
CA LYS A 249 -9.98 -1.02 28.08
C LYS A 249 -9.44 -1.60 29.38
N GLU A 250 -10.29 -1.79 30.40
CA GLU A 250 -9.87 -2.34 31.71
C GLU A 250 -9.33 -3.78 31.61
N ASN A 251 -9.82 -4.56 30.64
CA ASN A 251 -9.46 -5.97 30.46
C ASN A 251 -8.55 -6.22 29.26
N ALA A 252 -7.98 -5.16 28.67
CA ALA A 252 -7.19 -5.24 27.45
C ALA A 252 -6.00 -6.21 27.59
N SER A 253 -5.85 -7.07 26.59
CA SER A 253 -4.79 -8.09 26.55
C SER A 253 -3.40 -7.51 26.17
N SER A 254 -3.40 -6.34 25.53
CA SER A 254 -2.22 -5.61 25.08
C SER A 254 -2.43 -4.09 25.22
N SER A 255 -1.32 -3.34 25.23
CA SER A 255 -1.36 -1.85 25.16
C SER A 255 -2.05 -1.35 23.90
N ASP A 256 -1.96 -2.10 22.79
CA ASP A 256 -2.63 -1.78 21.54
C ASP A 256 -4.15 -1.98 21.63
N SER A 257 -4.61 -3.06 22.28
CA SER A 257 -6.05 -3.29 22.53
C SER A 257 -6.63 -2.27 23.51
N GLU A 258 -5.84 -1.85 24.50
CA GLU A 258 -6.20 -0.77 25.42
C GLU A 258 -6.38 0.55 24.65
N TRP A 259 -5.42 0.87 23.78
CA TRP A 259 -5.47 2.07 22.94
C TRP A 259 -6.65 2.05 21.96
N LEU A 260 -6.92 0.91 21.30
CA LEU A 260 -8.05 0.77 20.39
C LEU A 260 -9.38 1.04 21.13
N SER A 261 -9.54 0.48 22.32
CA SER A 261 -10.74 0.69 23.14
C SER A 261 -10.89 2.16 23.55
N GLU A 262 -9.81 2.80 24.00
CA GLU A 262 -9.82 4.22 24.36
C GLU A 262 -10.10 5.12 23.15
N TYR A 263 -9.51 4.81 21.99
CA TYR A 263 -9.72 5.56 20.76
C TYR A 263 -11.17 5.44 20.29
N PHE A 264 -11.73 4.23 20.22
CA PHE A 264 -13.12 4.03 19.78
C PHE A 264 -14.14 4.65 20.73
N ASP A 265 -13.90 4.60 22.05
CA ASP A 265 -14.75 5.28 23.04
C ASP A 265 -14.73 6.81 22.87
N SER A 266 -13.60 7.37 22.44
CA SER A 266 -13.46 8.81 22.21
C SER A 266 -14.20 9.33 20.96
N LEU A 267 -14.57 8.44 20.03
CA LEU A 267 -15.21 8.82 18.78
C LEU A 267 -16.73 8.91 18.91
N THR A 268 -17.33 9.85 18.20
CA THR A 268 -18.78 9.88 17.99
C THR A 268 -19.12 9.02 16.77
N PRO A 269 -20.03 8.03 16.88
CA PRO A 269 -20.45 7.25 15.72
C PRO A 269 -21.12 8.15 14.68
N THR A 270 -21.07 7.75 13.42
CA THR A 270 -21.85 8.43 12.37
C THR A 270 -23.33 8.08 12.47
N ARG A 271 -24.18 9.02 12.06
CA ARG A 271 -25.62 8.79 11.94
C ARG A 271 -25.93 8.05 10.64
N GLN A 272 -26.98 7.26 10.70
CA GLN A 272 -27.73 6.83 9.53
C GLN A 272 -28.22 8.05 8.73
N ASN A 273 -28.65 7.82 7.51
CA ASN A 273 -29.10 8.87 6.60
C ASN A 273 -30.36 8.43 5.83
N GLU A 274 -30.81 9.27 4.90
CA GLU A 274 -32.03 8.98 4.14
C GLU A 274 -31.93 7.78 3.19
N TYR A 275 -30.70 7.34 2.89
CA TYR A 275 -30.42 6.20 2.02
C TYR A 275 -30.18 4.91 2.80
N THR A 276 -30.16 4.94 4.15
CA THR A 276 -29.95 3.74 4.95
C THR A 276 -31.00 2.67 4.63
N GLY A 277 -30.54 1.46 4.30
CA GLY A 277 -31.40 0.34 3.92
C GLY A 277 -32.02 0.45 2.51
N MET A 278 -31.60 1.40 1.68
CA MET A 278 -32.09 1.55 0.30
C MET A 278 -31.96 0.27 -0.53
N PHE A 279 -30.92 -0.54 -0.27
CA PHE A 279 -30.65 -1.81 -0.95
C PHE A 279 -30.79 -3.02 -0.02
N GLU A 280 -31.53 -2.91 1.08
CA GLU A 280 -31.79 -4.06 1.97
C GLU A 280 -32.43 -5.23 1.19
N GLY A 281 -31.82 -6.41 1.31
CA GLY A 281 -32.25 -7.63 0.63
C GLY A 281 -31.93 -7.71 -0.87
N TYR A 282 -31.14 -6.78 -1.42
CA TYR A 282 -30.66 -6.85 -2.81
C TYR A 282 -29.51 -7.84 -2.91
N ASN A 283 -29.36 -8.51 -4.06
CA ASN A 283 -28.09 -9.16 -4.40
C ASN A 283 -26.99 -8.12 -4.51
N VAL A 284 -25.76 -8.49 -4.18
CA VAL A 284 -24.61 -7.59 -4.20
C VAL A 284 -23.54 -8.14 -5.11
N ILE A 285 -23.09 -7.36 -6.08
CA ILE A 285 -21.89 -7.68 -6.86
C ILE A 285 -20.87 -6.59 -6.62
N PHE A 286 -19.72 -6.96 -6.05
CA PHE A 286 -18.59 -6.07 -5.83
C PHE A 286 -17.47 -6.46 -6.79
N ILE A 287 -16.91 -5.49 -7.51
CA ILE A 287 -15.80 -5.68 -8.44
C ILE A 287 -14.63 -4.79 -8.01
N THR A 288 -13.48 -5.39 -7.68
CA THR A 288 -12.21 -4.66 -7.56
C THR A 288 -11.54 -4.64 -8.93
N ALA A 289 -11.36 -3.44 -9.50
CA ALA A 289 -10.86 -3.23 -10.85
C ALA A 289 -9.34 -2.96 -10.87
N GLU A 290 -8.56 -3.95 -11.31
CA GLU A 290 -7.10 -3.94 -11.42
C GLU A 290 -6.56 -2.78 -12.28
N GLY A 291 -5.74 -1.91 -11.68
CA GLY A 291 -5.00 -0.86 -12.39
C GLY A 291 -5.90 0.11 -13.18
N PHE A 292 -7.16 0.23 -12.77
CA PHE A 292 -8.17 0.98 -13.49
C PHE A 292 -8.05 2.49 -13.27
N SER A 293 -8.45 3.28 -14.27
CA SER A 293 -8.50 4.74 -14.20
C SER A 293 -9.78 5.25 -14.82
N GLY A 294 -10.58 6.00 -14.06
CA GLY A 294 -11.81 6.63 -14.52
C GLY A 294 -11.64 7.53 -15.74
N TYR A 295 -10.43 8.06 -15.99
CA TYR A 295 -10.15 8.90 -17.16
C TYR A 295 -10.31 8.17 -18.51
N MET A 296 -10.35 6.83 -18.54
CA MET A 296 -10.62 6.08 -19.78
C MET A 296 -12.11 5.89 -20.10
N ILE A 297 -13.01 6.30 -19.20
CA ILE A 297 -14.46 6.16 -19.41
C ILE A 297 -14.89 7.11 -20.52
N ASP A 298 -15.53 6.56 -21.55
CA ASP A 298 -15.94 7.27 -22.75
C ASP A 298 -17.31 6.77 -23.22
N PRO A 299 -18.25 7.67 -23.56
CA PRO A 299 -19.63 7.30 -23.91
C PRO A 299 -19.77 6.44 -25.16
N GLU A 300 -18.80 6.47 -26.09
CA GLU A 300 -18.83 5.66 -27.32
C GLU A 300 -18.00 4.38 -27.17
N LEU A 301 -16.83 4.47 -26.54
CA LEU A 301 -15.88 3.36 -26.44
C LEU A 301 -16.15 2.43 -25.27
N THR A 302 -16.64 2.96 -24.15
CA THR A 302 -17.00 2.21 -22.93
C THR A 302 -18.40 2.55 -22.43
N PRO A 303 -19.44 2.33 -23.26
CA PRO A 303 -20.80 2.78 -22.97
C PRO A 303 -21.40 2.20 -21.68
N THR A 304 -21.05 0.96 -21.29
CA THR A 304 -21.55 0.37 -20.05
C THR A 304 -20.88 1.00 -18.83
N LEU A 305 -19.55 1.13 -18.80
CA LEU A 305 -18.84 1.87 -17.77
C LEU A 305 -19.36 3.31 -17.66
N TYR A 306 -19.56 4.00 -18.79
CA TYR A 306 -20.12 5.35 -18.83
C TYR A 306 -21.52 5.38 -18.19
N ARG A 307 -22.42 4.48 -18.59
CA ARG A 307 -23.78 4.40 -18.02
C ARG A 307 -23.75 4.17 -16.52
N LEU A 308 -23.02 3.14 -16.06
CA LEU A 308 -23.00 2.75 -14.65
C LEU A 308 -22.37 3.81 -13.75
N SER A 309 -21.41 4.59 -14.26
CA SER A 309 -20.78 5.70 -13.53
C SER A 309 -21.60 6.99 -13.49
N HIS A 310 -22.64 7.14 -14.32
CA HIS A 310 -23.44 8.37 -14.43
C HIS A 310 -24.92 8.21 -14.02
N GLU A 311 -25.43 6.98 -13.89
CA GLU A 311 -26.85 6.73 -13.58
C GLU A 311 -27.10 6.20 -12.15
N GLY A 312 -26.03 5.99 -11.37
CA GLY A 312 -26.08 5.47 -10.01
C GLY A 312 -25.85 6.56 -8.96
N PHE A 313 -25.11 6.23 -7.91
CA PHE A 313 -24.43 7.24 -7.09
C PHE A 313 -23.19 7.71 -7.86
N VAL A 314 -23.07 9.02 -8.03
CA VAL A 314 -22.02 9.66 -8.84
C VAL A 314 -21.06 10.37 -7.89
N PHE A 315 -19.87 9.81 -7.72
CA PHE A 315 -18.83 10.33 -6.83
C PHE A 315 -17.85 11.21 -7.59
N ASN A 316 -18.01 12.53 -7.48
CA ASN A 316 -17.23 13.50 -8.28
C ASN A 316 -15.78 13.66 -7.80
N ASN A 317 -15.48 13.22 -6.56
CA ASN A 317 -14.17 13.36 -5.92
C ASN A 317 -13.73 12.07 -5.22
N PHE A 318 -13.79 10.93 -5.93
CA PHE A 318 -13.26 9.66 -5.45
C PHE A 318 -11.75 9.50 -5.78
N TYR A 319 -10.97 9.03 -4.80
CA TYR A 319 -9.52 8.88 -4.89
C TYR A 319 -9.08 7.43 -4.59
N SER A 320 -8.33 6.83 -5.52
CA SER A 320 -7.70 5.51 -5.34
C SER A 320 -6.22 5.67 -4.99
N THR A 321 -5.95 5.86 -3.70
CA THR A 321 -4.63 6.16 -3.15
C THR A 321 -3.71 4.94 -3.14
N LEU A 322 -2.45 5.10 -3.53
CA LEU A 322 -1.47 4.01 -3.69
C LEU A 322 -0.82 3.60 -2.35
N HIS A 323 -1.57 2.95 -1.48
CA HIS A 323 -1.02 2.40 -0.24
C HIS A 323 -0.16 1.14 -0.48
N PHE A 324 0.61 0.76 0.54
CA PHE A 324 1.57 -0.35 0.50
C PHE A 324 0.98 -1.62 -0.14
N THR A 325 1.74 -2.22 -1.07
CA THR A 325 1.40 -3.39 -1.91
C THR A 325 0.42 -3.17 -3.07
N SER A 326 0.13 -1.92 -3.47
CA SER A 326 -0.68 -1.59 -4.65
C SER A 326 -2.00 -2.38 -4.69
N THR A 327 -2.11 -3.44 -5.51
CA THR A 327 -3.30 -4.32 -5.65
C THR A 327 -3.84 -4.79 -4.31
N SER A 328 -3.04 -5.50 -3.49
CA SER A 328 -3.54 -6.03 -2.22
C SER A 328 -3.81 -4.95 -1.18
N GLY A 329 -3.14 -3.80 -1.26
CA GLY A 329 -3.38 -2.66 -0.38
C GLY A 329 -4.69 -1.93 -0.71
N GLY A 330 -4.96 -1.72 -2.00
CA GLY A 330 -6.21 -1.16 -2.51
C GLY A 330 -7.40 -2.06 -2.27
N GLU A 331 -7.26 -3.34 -2.63
CA GLU A 331 -8.26 -4.38 -2.34
C GLU A 331 -8.58 -4.45 -0.85
N PHE A 332 -7.57 -4.45 0.01
CA PHE A 332 -7.76 -4.48 1.46
C PHE A 332 -8.64 -3.31 1.93
N GLN A 333 -8.39 -2.10 1.44
CA GLN A 333 -9.22 -0.93 1.76
C GLN A 333 -10.66 -1.11 1.28
N ASN A 334 -10.85 -1.52 0.02
CA ASN A 334 -12.16 -1.72 -0.60
C ASN A 334 -13.06 -2.67 0.21
N ILE A 335 -12.50 -3.77 0.74
CA ILE A 335 -13.29 -4.86 1.35
C ILE A 335 -13.27 -4.86 2.89
N THR A 336 -12.42 -4.07 3.53
CA THR A 336 -12.33 -4.00 5.00
C THR A 336 -12.60 -2.62 5.59
N GLY A 337 -12.59 -1.56 4.78
CA GLY A 337 -12.72 -0.18 5.28
C GLY A 337 -11.55 0.26 6.17
N LEU A 338 -10.39 -0.42 6.08
CA LEU A 338 -9.19 -0.20 6.88
C LEU A 338 -7.99 0.06 5.96
N TYR A 339 -7.04 0.87 6.43
CA TYR A 339 -5.77 1.04 5.74
C TYR A 339 -4.83 -0.15 5.98
N PRO A 340 -4.09 -0.62 4.95
CA PRO A 340 -3.09 -1.66 5.14
C PRO A 340 -1.89 -1.11 5.91
N LYS A 341 -1.16 -2.00 6.58
CA LYS A 341 0.13 -1.70 7.19
C LYS A 341 1.09 -1.23 6.11
N ALA A 342 1.78 -0.12 6.34
CA ALA A 342 2.82 0.42 5.47
C ALA A 342 4.17 -0.33 5.61
N GLY A 343 4.14 -1.66 5.54
CA GLY A 343 5.27 -2.56 5.76
C GLY A 343 4.83 -4.04 5.90
N PHE A 344 5.75 -4.90 6.30
CA PHE A 344 5.49 -6.34 6.49
C PHE A 344 5.10 -6.69 7.95
N PRO A 345 4.34 -7.78 8.19
CA PRO A 345 3.69 -8.63 7.18
C PRO A 345 2.60 -7.87 6.40
N VAL A 346 2.30 -8.31 5.18
CA VAL A 346 1.28 -7.69 4.33
C VAL A 346 -0.10 -7.93 4.95
N SER A 347 -0.90 -6.87 5.15
CA SER A 347 -2.18 -6.96 5.87
C SER A 347 -3.17 -7.99 5.31
N MET A 348 -3.24 -8.13 3.99
CA MET A 348 -4.09 -9.15 3.35
C MET A 348 -3.65 -10.57 3.76
N THR A 349 -2.35 -10.86 3.69
CA THR A 349 -1.78 -12.16 4.07
C THR A 349 -1.98 -12.42 5.55
N GLU A 350 -1.63 -11.44 6.38
CA GLU A 350 -1.71 -11.52 7.84
C GLU A 350 -3.14 -11.81 8.32
N THR A 351 -4.14 -11.20 7.67
CA THR A 351 -5.56 -11.46 7.94
C THR A 351 -5.89 -12.95 7.87
N GLY A 352 -5.42 -13.62 6.81
CA GLY A 352 -5.66 -15.05 6.59
C GLY A 352 -4.83 -15.94 7.51
N GLU A 353 -3.54 -15.63 7.68
CA GLU A 353 -2.63 -16.43 8.51
C GLU A 353 -3.02 -16.42 9.99
N GLN A 354 -3.47 -15.29 10.50
CA GLN A 354 -3.97 -15.18 11.88
C GLN A 354 -5.38 -15.74 12.06
N GLY A 355 -6.19 -15.83 10.99
CA GLY A 355 -7.62 -16.11 11.11
C GLY A 355 -8.36 -15.04 11.92
N THR A 356 -7.99 -13.77 11.68
CA THR A 356 -8.53 -12.61 12.41
C THR A 356 -10.04 -12.53 12.24
N TYR A 357 -10.80 -12.36 13.31
CA TYR A 357 -12.23 -12.15 13.23
C TYR A 357 -12.54 -10.79 12.59
N LEU A 358 -13.12 -10.81 11.39
CA LEU A 358 -13.49 -9.60 10.65
C LEU A 358 -14.99 -9.57 10.34
N PRO A 359 -15.87 -9.43 11.34
CA PRO A 359 -17.31 -9.54 11.16
C PRO A 359 -17.89 -8.43 10.28
N PHE A 360 -17.21 -7.29 10.18
CA PHE A 360 -17.66 -6.16 9.38
C PHE A 360 -17.31 -6.25 7.90
N THR A 361 -16.61 -7.28 7.44
CA THR A 361 -16.42 -7.45 6.00
C THR A 361 -17.76 -7.72 5.35
N LEU A 362 -17.94 -7.22 4.13
CA LEU A 362 -19.24 -7.26 3.46
C LEU A 362 -19.81 -8.68 3.37
N ALA A 363 -18.97 -9.66 3.04
CA ALA A 363 -19.38 -11.07 3.01
C ALA A 363 -19.75 -11.62 4.39
N ASN A 364 -18.99 -11.34 5.46
CA ASN A 364 -19.34 -11.82 6.79
C ASN A 364 -20.66 -11.22 7.30
N GLN A 365 -20.89 -9.92 7.09
CA GLN A 365 -22.17 -9.29 7.43
C GLN A 365 -23.33 -9.91 6.64
N LEU A 366 -23.19 -10.01 5.31
CA LEU A 366 -24.26 -10.56 4.45
C LEU A 366 -24.52 -12.05 4.69
N ASN A 367 -23.48 -12.84 4.98
CA ASN A 367 -23.65 -14.24 5.37
C ASN A 367 -24.48 -14.36 6.67
N GLY A 368 -24.31 -13.42 7.60
CA GLY A 368 -25.16 -13.30 8.81
C GLY A 368 -26.64 -13.10 8.49
N GLU A 369 -26.92 -12.39 7.39
CA GLU A 369 -28.28 -12.16 6.84
C GLU A 369 -28.75 -13.27 5.89
N GLY A 370 -27.99 -14.36 5.75
CA GLY A 370 -28.36 -15.54 4.97
C GLY A 370 -27.99 -15.48 3.49
N TYR A 371 -27.09 -14.58 3.08
CA TYR A 371 -26.58 -14.53 1.72
C TYR A 371 -25.62 -15.69 1.42
N THR A 372 -25.53 -16.06 0.14
CA THR A 372 -24.42 -16.88 -0.37
C THR A 372 -23.32 -15.98 -0.90
N SER A 373 -22.14 -16.00 -0.27
CA SER A 373 -20.98 -15.20 -0.68
C SER A 373 -19.94 -16.02 -1.44
N VAL A 374 -19.64 -15.65 -2.70
CA VAL A 374 -18.64 -16.33 -3.55
C VAL A 374 -17.68 -15.30 -4.12
N GLY A 375 -16.38 -15.59 -4.11
CA GLY A 375 -15.36 -14.72 -4.67
C GLY A 375 -14.59 -15.40 -5.79
N TYR A 376 -14.31 -14.65 -6.86
CA TYR A 376 -13.65 -15.15 -8.07
C TYR A 376 -12.45 -14.29 -8.44
N HIS A 377 -11.33 -14.95 -8.72
CA HIS A 377 -10.17 -14.33 -9.33
C HIS A 377 -9.54 -15.27 -10.36
N PHE A 378 -9.50 -14.85 -11.62
CA PHE A 378 -8.89 -15.62 -12.71
C PHE A 378 -7.36 -15.44 -12.71
N ASN A 379 -6.74 -15.81 -11.59
CA ASN A 379 -5.30 -15.85 -11.41
C ASN A 379 -4.89 -16.98 -10.46
N GLN A 380 -3.59 -17.20 -10.30
CA GLN A 380 -3.04 -18.11 -9.30
C GLN A 380 -3.08 -17.48 -7.90
N ASN A 381 -2.77 -18.30 -6.89
CA ASN A 381 -2.66 -17.80 -5.52
C ASN A 381 -1.56 -16.73 -5.41
N MET A 382 -1.91 -15.58 -4.85
CA MET A 382 -1.01 -14.46 -4.55
C MET A 382 -1.48 -13.75 -3.28
N TYR A 383 -0.54 -13.12 -2.55
CA TYR A 383 -0.83 -12.33 -1.35
C TYR A 383 -1.58 -13.05 -0.21
N GLY A 384 -1.56 -14.38 -0.16
CA GLY A 384 -2.22 -15.17 0.89
C GLY A 384 -3.75 -15.23 0.74
N ARG A 385 -4.29 -15.03 -0.48
CA ARG A 385 -5.74 -15.00 -0.72
C ARG A 385 -6.43 -16.33 -0.46
N GLU A 386 -5.72 -17.45 -0.56
CA GLU A 386 -6.22 -18.77 -0.20
C GLU A 386 -6.67 -18.87 1.27
N LEU A 387 -6.05 -18.10 2.16
CA LEU A 387 -6.43 -18.04 3.57
C LEU A 387 -7.28 -16.81 3.87
N SER A 388 -6.93 -15.66 3.29
CA SER A 388 -7.58 -14.40 3.63
C SER A 388 -9.03 -14.36 3.16
N HIS A 389 -9.33 -14.75 1.92
CA HIS A 389 -10.68 -14.61 1.37
C HIS A 389 -11.71 -15.54 2.02
N PRO A 390 -11.37 -16.81 2.34
CA PRO A 390 -12.22 -17.61 3.21
C PRO A 390 -12.46 -16.98 4.58
N ASN A 391 -11.43 -16.39 5.20
CA ASN A 391 -11.56 -15.69 6.48
C ASN A 391 -12.45 -14.42 6.40
N LEU A 392 -12.44 -13.74 5.24
CA LEU A 392 -13.31 -12.60 4.95
C LEU A 392 -14.77 -13.00 4.67
N GLY A 393 -15.06 -14.30 4.56
CA GLY A 393 -16.43 -14.83 4.42
C GLY A 393 -16.78 -15.39 3.04
N TYR A 394 -15.83 -15.53 2.11
CA TYR A 394 -16.11 -16.00 0.76
C TYR A 394 -15.88 -17.52 0.59
N ASP A 395 -16.73 -18.17 -0.20
CA ASP A 395 -16.31 -19.34 -0.97
C ASP A 395 -15.33 -18.86 -2.06
N TRP A 396 -14.03 -18.89 -1.76
CA TRP A 396 -12.99 -18.30 -2.61
C TRP A 396 -12.52 -19.23 -3.73
N ARG A 397 -12.49 -18.69 -4.95
CA ARG A 397 -12.15 -19.45 -6.17
C ARG A 397 -11.08 -18.74 -6.98
N GLN A 398 -10.03 -19.49 -7.29
CA GLN A 398 -8.88 -19.07 -8.09
C GLN A 398 -8.26 -20.29 -8.79
N PHE A 399 -7.17 -20.16 -9.54
CA PHE A 399 -6.62 -21.31 -10.28
C PHE A 399 -5.99 -22.39 -9.40
N THR A 400 -5.43 -22.02 -8.26
CA THR A 400 -4.64 -22.92 -7.41
C THR A 400 -4.93 -22.69 -5.93
N GLU A 401 -4.66 -23.68 -5.09
CA GLU A 401 -4.70 -23.52 -3.62
C GLU A 401 -6.07 -23.03 -3.12
N CYS A 402 -7.18 -23.53 -3.68
CA CYS A 402 -8.53 -23.26 -3.18
C CYS A 402 -9.38 -24.53 -3.28
N GLU A 403 -10.53 -24.54 -2.60
CA GLU A 403 -11.44 -25.69 -2.60
C GLU A 403 -12.10 -25.91 -3.96
N HIS A 404 -12.40 -24.82 -4.68
CA HIS A 404 -13.09 -24.84 -5.97
C HIS A 404 -12.26 -24.13 -7.05
N PRO A 405 -11.29 -24.83 -7.67
CA PRO A 405 -10.39 -24.22 -8.64
C PRO A 405 -11.09 -23.83 -9.95
N LEU A 406 -10.65 -22.71 -10.52
CA LEU A 406 -11.12 -22.18 -11.80
C LEU A 406 -10.23 -22.64 -12.96
N ASP A 407 -10.82 -22.77 -14.15
CA ASP A 407 -10.10 -23.07 -15.38
C ASP A 407 -9.71 -21.77 -16.10
N ALA A 408 -8.41 -21.63 -16.41
CA ALA A 408 -7.91 -20.49 -17.16
C ALA A 408 -8.37 -20.51 -18.62
N GLU A 409 -8.60 -19.34 -19.21
CA GLU A 409 -8.73 -19.19 -20.65
C GLU A 409 -7.39 -19.55 -21.32
N VAL A 410 -7.43 -20.43 -22.33
CA VAL A 410 -6.24 -20.91 -23.04
C VAL A 410 -6.29 -20.59 -24.53
N ASN A 411 -5.12 -20.42 -25.15
CA ASN A 411 -5.00 -20.30 -26.60
C ASN A 411 -5.11 -21.66 -27.32
N GLU A 412 -5.04 -21.65 -28.66
CA GLU A 412 -5.12 -22.84 -29.52
C GLU A 412 -4.05 -23.92 -29.22
N TYR A 413 -2.97 -23.56 -28.53
CA TYR A 413 -1.89 -24.46 -28.13
C TYR A 413 -2.06 -24.98 -26.69
N GLY A 414 -3.13 -24.60 -26.00
CA GLY A 414 -3.40 -24.98 -24.61
C GLY A 414 -2.60 -24.21 -23.56
N ASN A 415 -1.99 -23.07 -23.93
CA ASN A 415 -1.31 -22.21 -22.96
C ASN A 415 -2.29 -21.17 -22.42
N ALA A 416 -2.29 -20.96 -21.10
CA ALA A 416 -3.09 -19.91 -20.47
C ALA A 416 -2.75 -18.53 -21.06
N LEU A 417 -3.78 -17.73 -21.31
CA LEU A 417 -3.63 -16.33 -21.70
C LEU A 417 -3.12 -15.50 -20.52
N TRP A 418 -2.37 -14.44 -20.80
CA TRP A 418 -1.91 -13.52 -19.76
C TRP A 418 -1.93 -12.07 -20.24
N PRO A 419 -2.54 -11.13 -19.49
CA PRO A 419 -3.47 -11.39 -18.39
C PRO A 419 -4.73 -12.17 -18.84
N GLN A 420 -5.55 -12.62 -17.89
CA GLN A 420 -6.81 -13.32 -18.16
C GLN A 420 -7.96 -12.32 -18.42
N SER A 421 -8.98 -12.77 -19.16
CA SER A 421 -10.13 -11.95 -19.56
C SER A 421 -11.18 -11.84 -18.45
N ASP A 422 -11.54 -10.60 -18.10
CA ASP A 422 -12.60 -10.31 -17.13
C ASP A 422 -14.00 -10.66 -17.71
N ASP A 423 -14.19 -10.49 -19.02
CA ASP A 423 -15.39 -10.94 -19.74
C ASP A 423 -15.55 -12.47 -19.65
N TYR A 424 -14.46 -13.21 -19.87
CA TYR A 424 -14.46 -14.66 -19.75
C TYR A 424 -14.77 -15.10 -18.31
N MET A 425 -14.17 -14.45 -17.30
CA MET A 425 -14.45 -14.72 -15.89
C MET A 425 -15.96 -14.62 -15.58
N ILE A 426 -16.59 -13.53 -16.02
CA ILE A 426 -18.04 -13.32 -15.82
C ILE A 426 -18.86 -14.36 -16.60
N GLU A 427 -18.49 -14.65 -17.84
CA GLU A 427 -19.16 -15.66 -18.66
C GLU A 427 -19.18 -17.04 -18.00
N GLN A 428 -18.04 -17.48 -17.45
CA GLN A 428 -17.91 -18.81 -16.86
C GLN A 428 -18.63 -18.93 -15.51
N THR A 429 -18.72 -17.85 -14.74
CA THR A 429 -19.14 -17.91 -13.33
C THR A 429 -20.60 -17.54 -13.10
N PHE A 430 -21.24 -16.73 -13.97
CA PHE A 430 -22.60 -16.22 -13.74
C PHE A 430 -23.65 -17.30 -13.44
N ASN A 431 -23.59 -18.42 -14.16
CA ASN A 431 -24.56 -19.51 -14.00
C ASN A 431 -24.45 -20.25 -12.66
N GLU A 432 -23.36 -20.07 -11.91
CA GLU A 432 -23.14 -20.74 -10.64
C GLU A 432 -23.95 -20.12 -9.50
N TYR A 433 -24.18 -18.81 -9.53
CA TYR A 433 -24.77 -18.08 -8.40
C TYR A 433 -26.12 -17.42 -8.67
N LYS A 434 -26.52 -17.21 -9.94
CA LYS A 434 -27.74 -16.47 -10.28
C LYS A 434 -29.03 -16.99 -9.60
N ASP A 435 -29.06 -18.29 -9.30
CA ASP A 435 -30.19 -19.00 -8.68
C ASP A 435 -30.05 -19.13 -7.15
N LEU A 436 -28.99 -18.58 -6.55
CA LEU A 436 -28.65 -18.65 -5.11
C LEU A 436 -29.04 -17.38 -4.34
N GLN A 437 -30.03 -16.63 -4.83
CA GLN A 437 -30.43 -15.35 -4.24
C GLN A 437 -31.00 -15.50 -2.81
N PRO A 438 -30.70 -14.56 -1.89
CA PRO A 438 -29.79 -13.44 -2.09
C PRO A 438 -28.31 -13.88 -2.12
N PHE A 439 -27.54 -13.31 -3.03
CA PHE A 439 -26.11 -13.60 -3.18
C PHE A 439 -25.24 -12.36 -3.03
N HIS A 440 -23.99 -12.58 -2.63
CA HIS A 440 -22.92 -11.61 -2.72
C HIS A 440 -21.77 -12.18 -3.57
N ILE A 441 -21.47 -11.55 -4.70
CA ILE A 441 -20.35 -11.94 -5.56
C ILE A 441 -19.25 -10.91 -5.48
N TYR A 442 -18.03 -11.38 -5.26
CA TYR A 442 -16.83 -10.59 -5.35
C TYR A 442 -16.01 -11.00 -6.58
N TYR A 443 -15.69 -10.05 -7.44
CA TYR A 443 -14.79 -10.24 -8.57
C TYR A 443 -13.53 -9.41 -8.38
N LEU A 444 -12.37 -10.06 -8.39
CA LEU A 444 -11.09 -9.38 -8.54
C LEU A 444 -10.62 -9.54 -9.98
N THR A 445 -10.62 -8.43 -10.71
CA THR A 445 -10.27 -8.43 -12.13
C THR A 445 -8.76 -8.54 -12.36
N ILE A 446 -8.34 -8.81 -13.59
CA ILE A 446 -6.89 -8.85 -13.93
C ILE A 446 -6.59 -8.41 -15.37
N SER A 447 -7.60 -8.18 -16.23
CA SER A 447 -7.33 -7.83 -17.64
C SER A 447 -6.53 -6.53 -17.79
N GLY A 448 -6.73 -5.57 -16.88
CA GLY A 448 -6.06 -4.26 -16.84
C GLY A 448 -4.61 -4.28 -16.32
N HIS A 449 -4.06 -5.45 -15.98
CA HIS A 449 -2.72 -5.57 -15.41
C HIS A 449 -1.62 -5.21 -16.44
N LEU A 450 -0.64 -4.43 -16.00
CA LEU A 450 0.56 -4.01 -16.77
C LEU A 450 1.47 -5.21 -17.16
N PRO A 451 2.37 -5.10 -18.15
CA PRO A 451 2.69 -3.92 -18.98
C PRO A 451 1.73 -3.70 -20.16
N TYR A 452 1.58 -2.43 -20.57
CA TYR A 452 0.69 -2.03 -21.67
C TYR A 452 1.37 -2.04 -23.03
N GLY A 453 1.27 -3.18 -23.71
CA GLY A 453 1.73 -3.35 -25.08
C GLY A 453 0.96 -4.45 -25.82
N PHE A 454 0.73 -4.28 -27.12
CA PHE A 454 0.02 -5.27 -27.95
C PHE A 454 0.78 -6.59 -28.13
N SER A 455 2.06 -6.64 -27.79
CA SER A 455 2.88 -7.87 -27.74
C SER A 455 2.95 -8.50 -26.36
N ASP A 456 2.64 -7.74 -25.32
CA ASP A 456 2.94 -8.06 -23.93
C ASP A 456 1.68 -8.48 -23.16
N SER A 457 0.53 -7.87 -23.49
CA SER A 457 -0.79 -8.22 -22.95
C SER A 457 -1.66 -8.89 -24.01
N GLN A 458 -2.16 -10.10 -23.71
CA GLN A 458 -3.09 -10.80 -24.59
C GLN A 458 -4.44 -10.06 -24.71
N MET A 459 -4.87 -9.35 -23.66
CA MET A 459 -6.11 -8.59 -23.66
C MET A 459 -5.99 -7.33 -24.53
N SER A 460 -4.85 -6.63 -24.46
CA SER A 460 -4.55 -5.54 -25.40
C SER A 460 -4.53 -6.05 -26.84
N ALA A 461 -3.86 -7.16 -27.11
CA ALA A 461 -3.76 -7.74 -28.46
C ALA A 461 -5.13 -8.10 -29.04
N ARG A 462 -6.01 -8.70 -28.23
CA ARG A 462 -7.38 -9.09 -28.61
C ARG A 462 -8.23 -7.91 -29.05
N ASN A 463 -8.04 -6.74 -28.43
CA ASN A 463 -8.86 -5.55 -28.64
C ASN A 463 -8.20 -4.47 -29.48
N ARG A 464 -7.04 -4.75 -30.09
CA ARG A 464 -6.26 -3.77 -30.84
C ARG A 464 -7.04 -3.04 -31.93
N GLU A 465 -7.85 -3.76 -32.70
CA GLU A 465 -8.62 -3.18 -33.81
C GLU A 465 -9.65 -2.15 -33.33
N LEU A 466 -10.13 -2.25 -32.09
CA LEU A 466 -11.13 -1.33 -31.52
C LEU A 466 -10.54 0.04 -31.15
N VAL A 467 -9.21 0.12 -31.01
CA VAL A 467 -8.49 1.32 -30.56
C VAL A 467 -7.51 1.84 -31.61
N GLU A 468 -7.54 1.34 -32.85
CA GLU A 468 -6.57 1.72 -33.88
C GLU A 468 -6.68 3.22 -34.24
N ASP A 469 -7.91 3.73 -34.31
CA ASP A 469 -8.21 5.07 -34.83
C ASP A 469 -8.31 6.17 -33.75
N ILE A 470 -8.19 5.84 -32.46
CA ILE A 470 -8.26 6.84 -31.38
C ILE A 470 -6.94 7.65 -31.26
N PRO A 471 -6.98 8.92 -30.83
CA PRO A 471 -5.85 9.84 -30.95
C PRO A 471 -4.82 9.75 -29.81
N TYR A 472 -4.52 8.53 -29.32
CA TYR A 472 -3.61 8.29 -28.21
C TYR A 472 -2.30 7.59 -28.65
N SER A 473 -1.29 7.58 -27.78
CA SER A 473 -0.08 6.78 -28.01
C SER A 473 -0.37 5.28 -28.04
N GLU A 474 0.52 4.47 -28.63
CA GLU A 474 0.35 3.01 -28.68
C GLU A 474 0.21 2.39 -27.27
N LYS A 475 0.89 2.95 -26.27
CA LYS A 475 0.83 2.50 -24.87
C LYS A 475 -0.54 2.77 -24.26
N THR A 476 -1.04 4.00 -24.38
CA THR A 476 -2.39 4.38 -23.95
C THR A 476 -3.47 3.60 -24.69
N LYS A 477 -3.31 3.36 -26.01
CA LYS A 477 -4.20 2.48 -26.78
C LYS A 477 -4.20 1.05 -26.23
N ALA A 478 -3.03 0.49 -25.91
CA ALA A 478 -2.92 -0.84 -25.34
C ALA A 478 -3.58 -0.92 -23.94
N TYR A 479 -3.45 0.13 -23.12
CA TYR A 479 -4.14 0.26 -21.83
C TYR A 479 -5.66 0.23 -22.00
N ILE A 480 -6.20 1.09 -22.87
CA ILE A 480 -7.63 1.13 -23.18
C ILE A 480 -8.09 -0.23 -23.70
N ALA A 481 -7.36 -0.83 -24.64
CA ALA A 481 -7.68 -2.14 -25.22
C ALA A 481 -7.70 -3.27 -24.18
N ALA A 482 -6.81 -3.24 -23.19
CA ALA A 482 -6.82 -4.22 -22.09
C ALA A 482 -8.11 -4.08 -21.26
N ASN A 483 -8.45 -2.85 -20.86
CA ASN A 483 -9.63 -2.55 -20.04
C ASN A 483 -10.97 -2.69 -20.79
N LEU A 484 -10.96 -2.78 -22.12
CA LEU A 484 -12.16 -3.16 -22.89
C LEU A 484 -12.68 -4.57 -22.53
N GLU A 485 -11.86 -5.44 -21.93
CA GLU A 485 -12.36 -6.72 -21.39
C GLU A 485 -13.22 -6.53 -20.13
N LEU A 486 -12.90 -5.56 -19.27
CA LEU A 486 -13.75 -5.20 -18.13
C LEU A 486 -15.07 -4.57 -18.61
N GLU A 487 -15.00 -3.68 -19.61
CA GLU A 487 -16.20 -3.09 -20.25
C GLU A 487 -17.12 -4.18 -20.82
N LYS A 488 -16.57 -5.16 -21.55
CA LYS A 488 -17.35 -6.29 -22.08
C LYS A 488 -17.92 -7.16 -20.97
N GLY A 489 -17.12 -7.44 -19.94
CA GLY A 489 -17.56 -8.19 -18.78
C GLY A 489 -18.72 -7.53 -18.06
N LEU A 490 -18.66 -6.22 -17.82
CA LEU A 490 -19.77 -5.45 -17.25
C LEU A 490 -20.99 -5.42 -18.17
N THR A 491 -20.79 -5.27 -19.49
CA THR A 491 -21.87 -5.32 -20.47
C THR A 491 -22.61 -6.66 -20.37
N ARG A 492 -21.87 -7.77 -20.42
CA ARG A 492 -22.40 -9.12 -20.28
C ARG A 492 -23.08 -9.33 -18.94
N LEU A 493 -22.47 -8.86 -17.85
CA LEU A 493 -23.02 -8.99 -16.51
C LEU A 493 -24.40 -8.34 -16.41
N VAL A 494 -24.52 -7.10 -16.88
CA VAL A 494 -25.80 -6.39 -16.86
C VAL A 494 -26.83 -7.07 -17.75
N GLU A 495 -26.47 -7.46 -18.98
CA GLU A 495 -27.36 -8.21 -19.87
C GLU A 495 -27.85 -9.51 -19.21
N TYR A 496 -26.96 -10.28 -18.58
CA TYR A 496 -27.31 -11.51 -17.89
C TYR A 496 -28.22 -11.30 -16.68
N LEU A 497 -28.00 -10.23 -15.91
CA LEU A 497 -28.89 -9.84 -14.80
C LEU A 497 -30.27 -9.42 -15.29
N GLU A 498 -30.34 -8.69 -16.40
CA GLU A 498 -31.60 -8.27 -17.05
C GLU A 498 -32.36 -9.47 -17.61
N ASP A 499 -31.68 -10.37 -18.32
CA ASP A 499 -32.25 -11.61 -18.86
C ASP A 499 -32.76 -12.56 -17.78
N ALA A 500 -32.05 -12.61 -16.65
CA ALA A 500 -32.49 -13.35 -15.46
C ALA A 500 -33.63 -12.65 -14.68
N GLY A 501 -33.94 -11.39 -15.02
CA GLY A 501 -34.98 -10.60 -14.37
C GLY A 501 -34.64 -10.14 -12.96
N ILE A 502 -33.34 -10.03 -12.63
CA ILE A 502 -32.85 -9.76 -11.27
C ILE A 502 -32.06 -8.44 -11.18
N ALA A 503 -31.84 -7.75 -12.30
CA ALA A 503 -31.12 -6.47 -12.35
C ALA A 503 -31.68 -5.39 -11.40
N ASP A 504 -33.01 -5.25 -11.31
CA ASP A 504 -33.68 -4.31 -10.40
C ASP A 504 -33.52 -4.67 -8.91
N LYS A 505 -33.03 -5.88 -8.61
CA LYS A 505 -32.77 -6.37 -7.26
C LYS A 505 -31.31 -6.76 -7.04
N THR A 506 -30.41 -6.17 -7.83
CA THR A 506 -28.97 -6.30 -7.66
C THR A 506 -28.35 -4.92 -7.59
N VAL A 507 -27.48 -4.70 -6.61
CA VAL A 507 -26.56 -3.55 -6.56
C VAL A 507 -25.19 -4.01 -7.09
N ILE A 508 -24.63 -3.22 -7.99
CA ILE A 508 -23.28 -3.39 -8.53
C ILE A 508 -22.42 -2.26 -7.96
N ALA A 509 -21.40 -2.64 -7.20
CA ALA A 509 -20.32 -1.77 -6.78
C ALA A 509 -19.05 -2.15 -7.56
N MET A 510 -18.34 -1.17 -8.13
CA MET A 510 -17.02 -1.39 -8.70
C MET A 510 -16.08 -0.27 -8.27
N ALA A 511 -14.94 -0.63 -7.69
CA ALA A 511 -13.92 0.32 -7.31
C ALA A 511 -12.54 -0.15 -7.79
N PRO A 512 -11.66 0.77 -8.21
CA PRO A 512 -10.27 0.45 -8.51
C PRO A 512 -9.53 -0.03 -7.26
N ASP A 513 -8.51 -0.85 -7.43
CA ASP A 513 -7.50 -1.11 -6.40
C ASP A 513 -6.44 0.01 -6.37
N HIS A 514 -5.98 0.47 -7.53
CA HIS A 514 -5.03 1.57 -7.66
C HIS A 514 -5.05 2.15 -9.08
N ILE A 515 -4.44 3.33 -9.23
CA ILE A 515 -4.12 3.89 -10.54
C ILE A 515 -3.00 3.09 -11.24
N PRO A 516 -2.84 3.16 -12.58
CA PRO A 516 -1.68 2.61 -13.30
C PRO A 516 -0.39 3.39 -12.97
N TYR A 517 0.12 3.19 -11.76
CA TYR A 517 1.09 4.06 -11.09
C TYR A 517 2.48 4.11 -11.72
N SER A 518 2.84 3.13 -12.55
CA SER A 518 4.09 3.10 -13.32
C SER A 518 3.96 3.72 -14.71
N ASP A 519 2.77 4.19 -15.08
CA ASP A 519 2.43 4.64 -16.42
C ASP A 519 1.69 5.98 -16.36
N LEU A 520 2.29 6.98 -15.69
CA LEU A 520 1.68 8.31 -15.54
C LEU A 520 1.50 9.02 -16.89
N ASP A 521 2.26 8.64 -17.91
CA ASP A 521 2.07 9.10 -19.29
C ASP A 521 0.69 8.72 -19.84
N VAL A 522 0.21 7.51 -19.52
CA VAL A 522 -1.15 7.05 -19.86
C VAL A 522 -2.17 7.92 -19.13
N LEU A 523 -1.98 8.20 -17.85
CA LEU A 523 -2.90 9.04 -17.07
C LEU A 523 -2.95 10.48 -17.59
N GLU A 524 -1.81 11.10 -17.88
CA GLU A 524 -1.77 12.47 -18.42
C GLU A 524 -2.43 12.56 -19.81
N GLU A 525 -2.21 11.56 -20.67
CA GLU A 525 -2.88 11.49 -21.99
C GLU A 525 -4.40 11.37 -21.84
N LEU A 526 -4.87 10.45 -21.00
CA LEU A 526 -6.30 10.23 -20.77
C LEU A 526 -6.98 11.44 -20.13
N ALA A 527 -6.35 12.03 -19.10
CA ALA A 527 -6.87 13.21 -18.41
C ALA A 527 -6.76 14.50 -19.26
N GLY A 528 -5.92 14.50 -20.29
CA GLY A 528 -5.66 15.67 -21.13
C GLY A 528 -4.94 16.82 -20.39
N LYS A 529 -4.32 16.53 -19.24
CA LYS A 529 -3.55 17.48 -18.43
C LYS A 529 -2.30 16.82 -17.86
N SER A 530 -1.29 17.64 -17.56
CA SER A 530 -0.15 17.16 -16.76
C SER A 530 -0.50 17.21 -15.27
N PHE A 531 0.03 16.25 -14.51
CA PHE A 531 -0.07 16.20 -13.05
C PHE A 531 1.19 16.74 -12.37
N ASN A 532 2.05 17.49 -13.08
CA ASN A 532 3.34 17.99 -12.59
C ASN A 532 4.31 16.88 -12.14
N ALA A 533 4.24 15.71 -12.78
CA ALA A 533 5.16 14.61 -12.48
C ALA A 533 6.59 14.96 -12.94
N ASP A 534 7.57 14.85 -12.04
CA ASP A 534 8.99 14.97 -12.41
C ASP A 534 9.48 13.77 -13.26
N SER A 535 8.80 12.64 -13.13
CA SER A 535 9.03 11.39 -13.85
C SER A 535 7.68 10.77 -14.23
N LEU A 536 7.52 10.31 -15.47
CA LEU A 536 6.29 9.65 -15.91
C LEU A 536 6.21 8.17 -15.49
N GLU A 537 7.31 7.63 -14.97
CA GLU A 537 7.44 6.23 -14.53
C GLU A 537 7.51 6.09 -13.01
N ASN A 538 7.68 7.22 -12.29
CA ASN A 538 7.85 7.20 -10.84
C ASN A 538 6.94 8.26 -10.21
N LEU A 539 6.02 7.82 -9.37
CA LEU A 539 5.10 8.70 -8.66
C LEU A 539 5.84 9.30 -7.46
N ASP A 540 5.85 10.64 -7.40
CA ASP A 540 6.44 11.40 -6.30
C ASP A 540 5.40 12.31 -5.64
N GLU A 541 4.86 11.89 -4.49
CA GLU A 541 3.86 12.66 -3.75
C GLU A 541 4.39 14.00 -3.19
N GLU A 542 5.71 14.26 -3.25
CA GLU A 542 6.25 15.58 -2.87
C GLU A 542 5.79 16.67 -3.85
N THR A 543 5.72 16.36 -5.15
CA THR A 543 5.52 17.34 -6.23
C THR A 543 4.27 17.10 -7.08
N ILE A 544 3.71 15.89 -7.07
CA ILE A 544 2.57 15.51 -7.91
C ILE A 544 1.28 16.28 -7.55
N ASP A 545 0.49 16.61 -8.57
CA ASP A 545 -0.91 17.00 -8.41
C ASP A 545 -1.71 15.76 -7.98
N THR A 546 -2.33 15.83 -6.80
CA THR A 546 -3.12 14.75 -6.20
C THR A 546 -4.30 14.30 -7.07
N ASP A 547 -4.73 15.10 -8.04
CA ASP A 547 -5.72 14.69 -9.03
C ASP A 547 -5.28 13.48 -9.88
N VAL A 548 -3.98 13.13 -9.86
CA VAL A 548 -3.48 11.89 -10.44
C VAL A 548 -4.20 10.65 -9.87
N TYR A 549 -4.65 10.74 -8.61
CA TYR A 549 -5.34 9.67 -7.90
C TYR A 549 -6.86 9.70 -8.07
N ARG A 550 -7.43 10.73 -8.73
CA ARG A 550 -8.87 10.77 -9.01
C ARG A 550 -9.24 9.58 -9.88
N ASN A 551 -10.32 8.92 -9.49
CA ASN A 551 -10.79 7.70 -10.14
C ASN A 551 -12.31 7.59 -10.04
N THR A 552 -12.89 6.52 -10.57
CA THR A 552 -14.33 6.30 -10.57
C THR A 552 -14.71 5.16 -9.65
N TRP A 553 -15.56 5.44 -8.66
CA TRP A 553 -16.30 4.43 -7.93
C TRP A 553 -17.70 4.31 -8.55
N ILE A 554 -18.04 3.13 -9.07
CA ILE A 554 -19.38 2.81 -9.57
C ILE A 554 -20.20 2.23 -8.43
N LEU A 555 -21.39 2.75 -8.24
CA LEU A 555 -22.40 2.19 -7.34
C LEU A 555 -23.78 2.36 -7.97
N TRP A 556 -24.32 1.28 -8.52
CA TRP A 556 -25.48 1.34 -9.40
C TRP A 556 -26.42 0.15 -9.20
N SER A 557 -27.71 0.34 -9.47
CA SER A 557 -28.70 -0.73 -9.58
C SER A 557 -29.70 -0.40 -10.70
N GLY A 558 -30.23 -1.40 -11.41
CA GLY A 558 -31.27 -1.20 -12.42
C GLY A 558 -32.54 -0.54 -11.88
N SER A 559 -32.74 -0.65 -10.56
CA SER A 559 -33.85 0.01 -9.85
C SER A 559 -33.69 1.53 -9.73
N MET A 560 -32.48 2.07 -9.86
CA MET A 560 -32.23 3.51 -9.83
C MET A 560 -32.82 4.18 -11.08
N LYS A 561 -33.42 5.36 -10.88
CA LYS A 561 -34.11 6.11 -11.94
C LYS A 561 -33.52 7.49 -12.19
N GLU A 562 -32.85 8.05 -11.19
CA GLU A 562 -32.15 9.32 -11.23
C GLU A 562 -30.83 9.15 -10.48
N PRO A 563 -29.75 9.82 -10.93
CA PRO A 563 -28.47 9.76 -10.25
C PRO A 563 -28.50 10.53 -8.92
N VAL A 564 -27.63 10.12 -8.01
CA VAL A 564 -27.37 10.81 -6.73
C VAL A 564 -25.95 11.37 -6.77
N GLU A 565 -25.83 12.69 -6.87
CA GLU A 565 -24.54 13.39 -6.95
C GLU A 565 -23.89 13.52 -5.56
N ILE A 566 -22.60 13.19 -5.48
CA ILE A 566 -21.80 13.25 -4.27
C ILE A 566 -20.49 13.99 -4.57
N ASP A 567 -20.40 15.20 -4.04
CA ASP A 567 -19.22 16.06 -4.20
C ASP A 567 -18.19 15.90 -3.08
N LYS A 568 -18.53 15.17 -2.01
CA LYS A 568 -17.61 14.91 -0.90
C LYS A 568 -16.35 14.18 -1.41
N PRO A 569 -15.14 14.64 -1.05
CA PRO A 569 -13.94 13.83 -1.22
C PRO A 569 -14.13 12.47 -0.57
N CYS A 570 -13.75 11.39 -1.24
CA CYS A 570 -13.84 10.04 -0.67
C CYS A 570 -12.77 9.13 -1.24
N SER A 571 -12.52 8.01 -0.57
CA SER A 571 -11.49 7.05 -0.95
C SER A 571 -11.95 5.61 -0.67
N GLN A 572 -11.08 4.66 -1.00
CA GLN A 572 -11.37 3.23 -0.94
C GLN A 572 -11.87 2.74 0.43
N VAL A 573 -11.34 3.29 1.53
CA VAL A 573 -11.77 2.90 2.88
C VAL A 573 -13.23 3.27 3.19
N ASP A 574 -13.78 4.26 2.49
CA ASP A 574 -15.14 4.75 2.71
C ASP A 574 -16.22 3.86 2.06
N ILE A 575 -15.81 2.93 1.20
CA ILE A 575 -16.72 2.06 0.45
C ILE A 575 -17.50 1.13 1.40
N LEU A 576 -16.81 0.39 2.26
CA LEU A 576 -17.43 -0.59 3.15
C LEU A 576 -18.48 0.01 4.10
N PRO A 577 -18.20 1.10 4.86
CA PRO A 577 -19.22 1.70 5.72
C PRO A 577 -20.40 2.27 4.91
N THR A 578 -20.16 2.81 3.72
CA THR A 578 -21.24 3.30 2.84
C THR A 578 -22.13 2.14 2.35
N LEU A 579 -21.53 1.04 1.91
CA LEU A 579 -22.27 -0.16 1.50
C LEU A 579 -23.03 -0.79 2.66
N SER A 580 -22.42 -0.87 3.84
CA SER A 580 -23.07 -1.38 5.07
C SER A 580 -24.34 -0.58 5.38
N ASN A 581 -24.24 0.75 5.35
CA ASN A 581 -25.37 1.63 5.58
C ASN A 581 -26.46 1.48 4.51
N LEU A 582 -26.09 1.48 3.22
CA LEU A 582 -27.04 1.33 2.11
C LEU A 582 -27.78 -0.01 2.11
N LEU A 583 -27.10 -1.08 2.52
CA LEU A 583 -27.66 -2.43 2.63
C LEU A 583 -28.45 -2.64 3.92
N GLY A 584 -28.41 -1.68 4.86
CA GLY A 584 -29.11 -1.76 6.14
C GLY A 584 -28.47 -2.75 7.12
N LEU A 585 -27.17 -3.00 7.00
CA LEU A 585 -26.43 -3.94 7.85
C LEU A 585 -26.06 -3.28 9.18
N ASP A 586 -26.04 -4.07 10.26
CA ASP A 586 -25.56 -3.61 11.56
C ASP A 586 -24.02 -3.50 11.55
N TYR A 587 -23.50 -2.35 12.00
CA TYR A 587 -22.07 -2.11 12.19
C TYR A 587 -21.82 -0.95 13.16
N ASP A 588 -20.62 -0.89 13.74
CA ASP A 588 -20.16 0.27 14.51
C ASP A 588 -19.21 1.11 13.67
N SER A 589 -19.68 2.29 13.27
CA SER A 589 -18.93 3.24 12.44
C SER A 589 -17.61 3.71 13.06
N ARG A 590 -17.45 3.65 14.39
CA ARG A 590 -16.21 4.06 15.06
C ARG A 590 -15.07 3.08 14.85
N MET A 591 -15.40 1.82 14.56
CA MET A 591 -14.44 0.73 14.48
C MET A 591 -13.80 0.58 13.09
N MET A 592 -14.20 1.39 12.11
CA MET A 592 -13.61 1.44 10.76
C MET A 592 -12.71 2.67 10.57
N ALA A 593 -11.80 2.63 9.59
CA ALA A 593 -10.98 3.79 9.24
C ALA A 593 -11.72 4.74 8.30
N GLY A 594 -12.45 4.20 7.34
CA GLY A 594 -13.32 4.96 6.45
C GLY A 594 -14.62 5.37 7.11
N THR A 595 -15.41 6.16 6.38
CA THR A 595 -16.67 6.70 6.87
C THR A 595 -17.74 6.62 5.78
N ASP A 596 -19.01 6.42 6.16
CA ASP A 596 -20.11 6.47 5.19
C ASP A 596 -20.15 7.87 4.53
N VAL A 597 -19.90 7.91 3.22
CA VAL A 597 -19.80 9.15 2.43
C VAL A 597 -21.14 9.90 2.41
N LEU A 598 -22.26 9.20 2.64
CA LEU A 598 -23.60 9.78 2.70
C LEU A 598 -23.95 10.36 4.08
N SER A 599 -23.08 10.15 5.08
CA SER A 599 -23.26 10.71 6.42
C SER A 599 -22.86 12.19 6.49
N THR A 600 -23.14 12.83 7.63
CA THR A 600 -22.76 14.23 7.89
C THR A 600 -21.30 14.39 8.34
N ALA A 601 -20.56 13.30 8.53
CA ALA A 601 -19.17 13.36 8.97
C ALA A 601 -18.27 14.02 7.91
N ASP A 602 -17.16 14.60 8.39
CA ASP A 602 -16.15 15.23 7.54
C ASP A 602 -15.33 14.15 6.83
N PRO A 603 -15.29 14.13 5.49
CA PRO A 603 -14.50 13.16 4.76
C PRO A 603 -13.00 13.46 4.86
N ILE A 604 -12.18 12.40 4.88
CA ILE A 604 -10.73 12.50 4.87
C ILE A 604 -10.16 11.48 3.89
N VAL A 605 -9.56 11.98 2.82
CA VAL A 605 -8.72 11.16 1.93
C VAL A 605 -7.29 11.23 2.46
N ILE A 606 -6.73 10.08 2.80
CA ILE A 606 -5.36 9.95 3.30
C ILE A 606 -4.49 9.35 2.21
N PHE A 607 -3.38 10.00 1.87
CA PHE A 607 -2.41 9.50 0.89
C PHE A 607 -1.28 8.72 1.57
N PHE A 608 -0.53 7.93 0.80
CA PHE A 608 0.53 7.08 1.34
C PHE A 608 1.65 7.88 2.04
N SER A 609 1.89 9.12 1.60
CA SER A 609 2.83 10.03 2.27
C SER A 609 2.40 10.52 3.66
N ASN A 610 1.14 10.27 4.07
CA ASN A 610 0.42 10.93 5.16
C ASN A 610 0.04 12.39 4.88
N SER A 611 0.15 12.84 3.63
CA SER A 611 -0.61 13.99 3.17
C SER A 611 -2.10 13.66 3.18
N TRP A 612 -2.98 14.65 3.25
CA TRP A 612 -4.42 14.41 3.35
C TRP A 612 -5.25 15.54 2.73
N LEU A 613 -6.42 15.16 2.22
CA LEU A 613 -7.42 16.03 1.60
C LEU A 613 -8.74 15.92 2.37
N THR A 614 -9.35 17.08 2.62
CA THR A 614 -10.69 17.23 3.20
C THR A 614 -11.47 18.25 2.37
N GLU A 615 -12.77 18.42 2.63
CA GLU A 615 -13.55 19.52 2.04
C GLU A 615 -12.96 20.90 2.33
N ARG A 616 -12.22 21.03 3.45
CA ARG A 616 -11.65 22.28 3.92
C ARG A 616 -10.30 22.62 3.29
N GLY A 617 -9.66 21.68 2.61
CA GLY A 617 -8.36 21.88 1.99
C GLY A 617 -7.43 20.66 2.04
N MET A 618 -6.21 20.89 1.58
CA MET A 618 -5.17 19.86 1.40
C MET A 618 -3.95 20.18 2.27
N TYR A 619 -3.47 19.19 3.03
CA TYR A 619 -2.20 19.26 3.74
C TYR A 619 -1.13 18.45 3.00
N ASN A 620 -0.03 19.10 2.62
CA ASN A 620 1.15 18.44 2.07
C ASN A 620 2.19 18.24 3.18
N ARG A 621 2.49 16.97 3.48
CA ARG A 621 3.42 16.58 4.56
C ARG A 621 4.88 16.92 4.29
N TYR A 622 5.28 17.05 3.02
CA TYR A 622 6.67 17.32 2.64
C TYR A 622 7.00 18.81 2.81
N THR A 623 6.06 19.67 2.45
CA THR A 623 6.18 21.13 2.64
C THR A 623 5.71 21.59 4.02
N GLU A 624 5.00 20.74 4.76
CA GLU A 624 4.36 21.04 6.05
C GLU A 624 3.36 22.21 5.94
N THR A 625 2.64 22.28 4.81
CA THR A 625 1.70 23.38 4.51
C THR A 625 0.30 22.86 4.29
N PHE A 626 -0.67 23.50 4.94
CA PHE A 626 -2.09 23.36 4.62
C PHE A 626 -2.53 24.46 3.65
N VAL A 627 -3.18 24.06 2.57
CA VAL A 627 -3.79 24.95 1.59
C VAL A 627 -5.30 24.83 1.73
N PRO A 628 -5.99 25.83 2.29
CA PRO A 628 -7.45 25.83 2.40
C PRO A 628 -8.12 25.74 1.03
N ALA A 629 -9.28 25.08 0.98
CA ALA A 629 -10.11 25.02 -0.23
C ALA A 629 -10.66 26.41 -0.60
N ASP A 630 -11.05 26.58 -1.86
CA ASP A 630 -11.60 27.84 -2.35
C ASP A 630 -12.85 28.23 -1.55
N GLY A 631 -12.82 29.42 -0.91
CA GLY A 631 -13.92 29.93 -0.10
C GLY A 631 -13.78 29.67 1.41
N GLU A 632 -12.87 28.79 1.83
CA GLU A 632 -12.55 28.58 3.23
C GLU A 632 -11.76 29.76 3.81
N ASN A 633 -12.25 30.31 4.91
CA ASN A 633 -11.59 31.40 5.62
C ASN A 633 -11.33 30.96 7.06
N MET A 634 -10.07 30.63 7.35
CA MET A 634 -9.60 30.25 8.69
C MET A 634 -8.54 31.25 9.15
N SER A 635 -8.54 31.61 10.43
CA SER A 635 -7.40 32.29 11.04
C SER A 635 -6.18 31.35 11.06
N GLU A 636 -4.98 31.91 11.24
CA GLU A 636 -3.76 31.10 11.35
C GLU A 636 -3.85 30.16 12.58
N GLU A 637 -4.43 30.62 13.69
CA GLU A 637 -4.67 29.79 14.87
C GLU A 637 -5.67 28.67 14.61
N GLU A 638 -6.81 28.97 13.97
CA GLU A 638 -7.82 27.96 13.62
C GLU A 638 -7.26 26.90 12.67
N MET A 639 -6.47 27.34 11.69
CA MET A 639 -5.78 26.45 10.75
C MET A 639 -4.79 25.53 11.46
N ASN A 640 -3.98 26.06 12.38
CA ASN A 640 -3.02 25.25 13.13
C ASN A 640 -3.71 24.20 14.00
N VAL A 641 -4.80 24.56 14.71
CA VAL A 641 -5.58 23.60 15.50
C VAL A 641 -6.20 22.53 14.61
N TYR A 642 -6.79 22.93 13.49
CA TYR A 642 -7.37 21.99 12.52
C TYR A 642 -6.32 21.00 11.99
N VAL A 643 -5.15 21.50 11.56
CA VAL A 643 -4.09 20.66 11.02
C VAL A 643 -3.58 19.65 12.04
N GLU A 644 -3.35 20.06 13.29
CA GLU A 644 -2.86 19.14 14.33
C GLU A 644 -3.92 18.08 14.69
N ASN A 645 -5.20 18.47 14.75
CA ASN A 645 -6.30 17.53 14.98
C ASN A 645 -6.39 16.50 13.84
N ILE A 646 -6.38 16.93 12.58
CA ILE A 646 -6.46 16.02 11.44
C ILE A 646 -5.20 15.16 11.33
N LYS A 647 -4.00 15.67 11.62
CA LYS A 647 -2.77 14.84 11.71
C LYS A 647 -2.91 13.72 12.72
N TYR A 648 -3.49 13.99 13.89
CA TYR A 648 -3.76 12.98 14.89
C TYR A 648 -4.72 11.90 14.33
N ILE A 649 -5.83 12.31 13.72
CA ILE A 649 -6.81 11.38 13.12
C ILE A 649 -6.19 10.54 11.99
N VAL A 650 -5.44 11.18 11.09
CA VAL A 650 -4.72 10.51 10.00
C VAL A 650 -3.79 9.44 10.56
N SER A 651 -3.00 9.80 11.58
CA SER A 651 -2.07 8.85 12.21
C SER A 651 -2.76 7.69 12.92
N SER A 652 -3.97 7.93 13.45
CA SER A 652 -4.77 6.93 14.16
C SER A 652 -5.45 5.99 13.17
N ARG A 653 -6.12 6.51 12.14
CA ARG A 653 -6.77 5.75 11.07
C ARG A 653 -5.80 4.83 10.31
N LEU A 654 -4.61 5.34 9.97
CA LEU A 654 -3.57 4.55 9.30
C LEU A 654 -3.06 3.36 10.13
N LYS A 655 -3.24 3.37 11.46
CA LYS A 655 -2.82 2.26 12.35
C LYS A 655 -3.92 1.23 12.58
N LEU A 656 -5.19 1.58 12.38
CA LEU A 656 -6.32 0.72 12.76
C LEU A 656 -6.21 -0.66 12.13
N GLY A 657 -5.98 -0.75 10.82
CA GLY A 657 -5.86 -2.04 10.13
C GLY A 657 -4.80 -2.95 10.74
N GLN A 658 -3.60 -2.41 10.99
CA GLN A 658 -2.53 -3.14 11.66
C GLN A 658 -2.96 -3.63 13.05
N LEU A 659 -3.43 -2.72 13.91
CA LEU A 659 -3.70 -3.03 15.31
C LEU A 659 -4.88 -3.98 15.46
N ILE A 660 -5.93 -3.85 14.64
CA ILE A 660 -7.10 -4.72 14.64
C ILE A 660 -6.70 -6.14 14.23
N ILE A 661 -5.93 -6.28 13.15
CA ILE A 661 -5.46 -7.59 12.66
C ILE A 661 -4.52 -8.23 13.66
N GLU A 662 -3.44 -7.55 14.04
CA GLU A 662 -2.37 -8.12 14.86
C GLU A 662 -2.83 -8.47 16.29
N ASN A 663 -3.97 -7.93 16.76
CA ASN A 663 -4.53 -8.22 18.09
C ASN A 663 -5.89 -8.94 18.06
N ASP A 664 -6.42 -9.30 16.87
CA ASP A 664 -7.77 -9.88 16.73
C ASP A 664 -8.84 -9.08 17.51
N TYR A 665 -8.76 -7.75 17.42
CA TYR A 665 -9.47 -6.85 18.34
C TYR A 665 -10.99 -6.96 18.24
N TYR A 666 -11.53 -7.14 17.03
CA TYR A 666 -12.97 -7.29 16.86
C TYR A 666 -13.52 -8.53 17.57
N ARG A 667 -12.73 -9.61 17.69
CA ARG A 667 -13.13 -10.75 18.50
C ARG A 667 -13.26 -10.36 19.96
N GLN A 668 -12.28 -9.65 20.50
CA GLN A 668 -12.30 -9.17 21.89
C GLN A 668 -13.51 -8.27 22.16
N ALA A 669 -13.94 -7.48 21.17
CA ALA A 669 -15.03 -6.52 21.32
C ALA A 669 -16.43 -7.13 21.15
N LEU A 670 -16.57 -8.23 20.40
CA LEU A 670 -17.86 -8.74 19.94
C LEU A 670 -18.17 -10.19 20.34
N GLU A 671 -17.18 -10.97 20.81
CA GLU A 671 -17.32 -12.34 21.36
C GLU A 671 -16.90 -12.41 22.82
#